data_AF-A0A815F0Z6-F1
#
_entry.id   AF-A0A815F0Z6-F1
#
_cell.length_a   1.000
_cell.length_b   1.000
_cell.length_c   1.000
_cell.angle_alpha   90.00
_cell.angle_beta   90.00
_cell.angle_gamma   90.00
#
_symmetry.space_group_name_H-M   'P 1'
#
loop_
_entity.id
_entity.type
_entity.pdbx_description
1 polymer ?
#
loop_
_entity_poly.entity_id
_entity_poly.type
_entity_poly.pdbx_seq_one_letter_code
_entity_poly.pdbx_strand_id
1 'polypeptide(L)'
;MNATNIFDDYQASLNHGTFFLLLSLLIQAIVLYVLIFAFTIGHRSILRTPQNQSLFILLIPNFLQLLFSLPQTLHYLRLNFVSPATPAYCTFWTFSNFSLNAISEFLMATISVQRHMLIFNSTVMRVRRQRILLFNLPLLFAIIYPTTFDFAVVVLYPCDGTLWNYTSNACGLMNCFFFNPILSMYNWIFNVGMPAVVNFTSDAILFIRVLMQKLHAHQRLPWKQQRRMAVHLFTMSGLYVISWIPVVVIGTIRSIQYSSALAIIRRNYITYFPSLVWFSLPWIAVGLLPELRAWMLKPLKRRTAVVSAGAASVLQNTYPLQVAHMIQVMPLMVGSISLALLTATGITFILIISLIPTYLQNHAISPSFDQNIVVLSVTYRTDLSSQNLVKIKNITELNTQLAQLFRPRQINLLITSYDFIISKDISNLVSIQCADGSLFSGVPLNLRFTLGPAQKQITNSQWKKYVNKLLNNLQFEYKKFSIIMSSITDPTIIRSVQLEFCSLEKLSPDATNTLITDKIRLNCPVAILGAGIAGSHIAYRLGPRFKNNLCIFERENYVGGRLYDLDNNENIPLAYSSNPIIPFGGMRFYANQPVVKQLIDELNISYYQYDYQTTLIKTRGKFYTSYNEMCSKSYTNLDCTDDSSGMNAQDQLWVKLLEEYGKNPASSYNYADVNAFCRYVLGDEATEYLRDSFRFRADFLNTDVYSYMEFLKQDFNLVAPIYYPHQGLSQIVKRMLYNAINFNQVRLYVNEPVVEINENIDKSYSVETMNYKITCKQLILAIPPLGWSNVQGTVANEIKSTKYFQSILPVRTIIIVNYWSNRWWENSILFGKYIDRAWTRQNCISFIEILSQHPAKRDMNVTKTVYDDGLCVGMWSDLIARNSQDDMVEELLRGLKGLFTDVEISRPIKTLTKIWPSAWHFQRSNSNVTNTELMNWALKPIGRFAKTQISLVGEAYNIDRSGWIDAAIKSSLASLYSQFNFNNVCYQNDAAINGNYCTENFV
;
A
#
# COMPACT_ATOMS: atom_id res chain seq x y z
N MET A 1 6.54 -1.32 -2.51
CA MET A 1 5.50 -0.54 -1.82
C MET A 1 5.89 -0.44 -0.34
N ASN A 2 5.97 0.76 0.24
CA ASN A 2 6.28 0.95 1.68
C ASN A 2 5.13 0.36 2.50
N ALA A 3 5.43 -0.17 3.70
CA ALA A 3 4.40 -0.70 4.59
C ALA A 3 3.29 0.32 4.89
N THR A 4 3.59 1.63 4.85
CA THR A 4 2.59 2.71 4.95
C THR A 4 1.72 2.82 3.70
N ASN A 5 2.28 2.80 2.48
CA ASN A 5 1.45 2.78 1.26
C ASN A 5 0.68 1.46 1.11
N ILE A 6 1.25 0.32 1.54
CA ILE A 6 0.49 -0.94 1.62
C ILE A 6 -0.64 -0.78 2.63
N PHE A 7 -0.38 -0.16 3.78
CA PHE A 7 -1.40 0.05 4.79
C PHE A 7 -2.47 1.02 4.32
N ASP A 8 -2.12 2.08 3.59
CA ASP A 8 -3.06 3.07 3.05
C ASP A 8 -3.86 2.51 1.87
N ASP A 9 -3.21 1.78 0.94
CA ASP A 9 -3.88 1.09 -0.16
C ASP A 9 -4.78 -0.05 0.39
N TYR A 10 -4.28 -0.78 1.39
CA TYR A 10 -5.06 -1.80 2.10
C TYR A 10 -6.22 -1.17 2.85
N GLN A 11 -6.02 -0.03 3.52
CA GLN A 11 -7.06 0.69 4.23
C GLN A 11 -8.10 1.23 3.25
N ALA A 12 -7.68 1.76 2.10
CA ALA A 12 -8.59 2.22 1.05
C ALA A 12 -9.40 1.07 0.47
N SER A 13 -8.76 -0.05 0.16
CA SER A 13 -9.43 -1.27 -0.31
C SER A 13 -10.40 -1.84 0.74
N LEU A 14 -9.96 -1.88 2.02
CA LEU A 14 -10.78 -2.30 3.15
C LEU A 14 -11.97 -1.35 3.34
N ASN A 15 -11.77 -0.04 3.25
CA ASN A 15 -12.83 0.96 3.36
C ASN A 15 -13.84 0.82 2.22
N HIS A 16 -13.38 0.56 0.99
CA HIS A 16 -14.22 0.35 -0.18
C HIS A 16 -15.04 -0.94 -0.07
N GLY A 17 -14.43 -2.05 0.34
CA GLY A 17 -15.13 -3.31 0.62
C GLY A 17 -16.15 -3.15 1.75
N THR A 18 -15.75 -2.47 2.83
CA THR A 18 -16.63 -2.16 3.98
C THR A 18 -17.80 -1.27 3.55
N PHE A 19 -17.56 -0.28 2.69
CA PHE A 19 -18.60 0.60 2.15
C PHE A 19 -19.70 -0.20 1.44
N PHE A 20 -19.34 -1.07 0.48
CA PHE A 20 -20.35 -1.87 -0.24
C PHE A 20 -21.05 -2.88 0.65
N LEU A 21 -20.33 -3.51 1.58
CA LEU A 21 -20.92 -4.44 2.53
C LEU A 21 -21.95 -3.74 3.41
N LEU A 22 -21.59 -2.63 4.04
CA LEU A 22 -22.48 -1.87 4.91
C LEU A 22 -23.66 -1.26 4.14
N LEU A 23 -23.45 -0.79 2.91
CA LEU A 23 -24.51 -0.25 2.06
C LEU A 23 -25.54 -1.34 1.70
N SER A 24 -25.08 -2.54 1.34
CA SER A 24 -25.97 -3.67 1.05
C SER A 24 -26.81 -4.08 2.26
N LEU A 25 -26.18 -4.14 3.44
CA LEU A 25 -26.87 -4.46 4.70
C LEU A 25 -27.83 -3.35 5.14
N LEU A 26 -27.47 -2.08 4.92
CA LEU A 26 -28.31 -0.91 5.23
C LEU A 26 -29.64 -0.96 4.48
N ILE A 27 -29.59 -1.18 3.16
CA ILE A 27 -30.80 -1.21 2.32
C ILE A 27 -31.75 -2.31 2.80
N GLN A 28 -31.22 -3.50 3.06
CA GLN A 28 -32.03 -4.62 3.55
C GLN A 28 -32.64 -4.34 4.92
N ALA A 29 -31.85 -3.81 5.85
CA ALA A 29 -32.31 -3.50 7.19
C ALA A 29 -33.40 -2.42 7.17
N ILE A 30 -33.21 -1.31 6.44
CA ILE A 30 -34.21 -0.23 6.32
C ILE A 30 -35.55 -0.79 5.84
N VAL A 31 -35.56 -1.59 4.77
CA VAL A 31 -36.80 -2.18 4.23
C VAL A 31 -37.51 -3.00 5.30
N LEU A 32 -36.77 -3.83 6.05
CA LEU A 32 -37.37 -4.63 7.12
C LEU A 32 -37.90 -3.78 8.28
N TYR A 33 -37.17 -2.76 8.73
CA TYR A 33 -37.66 -1.85 9.77
C TYR A 33 -38.97 -1.17 9.35
N VAL A 34 -39.02 -0.64 8.13
CA VAL A 34 -40.23 0.00 7.59
C VAL A 34 -41.40 -0.98 7.55
N LEU A 35 -41.17 -2.23 7.13
CA LEU A 35 -42.21 -3.27 7.14
C LEU A 35 -42.66 -3.64 8.56
N ILE A 36 -41.74 -3.75 9.52
CA ILE A 36 -42.06 -4.01 10.93
C ILE A 36 -42.88 -2.85 11.51
N PHE A 37 -42.51 -1.61 11.25
CA PHE A 37 -43.26 -0.44 11.70
C PHE A 37 -44.63 -0.35 11.05
N ALA A 38 -44.73 -0.55 9.73
CA ALA A 38 -46.01 -0.59 9.03
C ALA A 38 -46.94 -1.69 9.58
N PHE A 39 -46.39 -2.88 9.82
CA PHE A 39 -47.13 -4.00 10.41
C PHE A 39 -47.64 -3.69 11.82
N THR A 40 -46.76 -3.18 12.69
CA THR A 40 -47.10 -2.88 14.09
C THR A 40 -48.11 -1.74 14.22
N ILE A 41 -48.00 -0.71 13.37
CA ILE A 41 -49.00 0.37 13.26
C ILE A 41 -50.36 -0.18 12.81
N GLY A 42 -50.38 -1.08 11.81
CA GLY A 42 -51.60 -1.72 11.31
C GLY A 42 -52.23 -2.73 12.28
N HIS A 43 -51.44 -3.31 13.19
CA HIS A 43 -51.88 -4.36 14.12
C HIS A 43 -51.67 -3.93 15.57
N ARG A 44 -52.31 -2.83 15.97
CA ARG A 44 -52.20 -2.27 17.34
C ARG A 44 -52.50 -3.27 18.45
N SER A 45 -53.30 -4.31 18.21
CA SER A 45 -53.57 -5.39 19.17
C SER A 45 -52.30 -6.16 19.55
N ILE A 46 -51.37 -6.36 18.62
CA ILE A 46 -50.09 -7.05 18.85
C ILE A 46 -49.18 -6.18 19.73
N LEU A 47 -49.21 -4.86 19.53
CA LEU A 47 -48.49 -3.88 20.36
C LEU A 47 -49.08 -3.71 21.77
N ARG A 48 -50.23 -4.32 22.12
CA ARG A 48 -50.74 -4.23 23.50
C ARG A 48 -50.06 -5.19 24.46
N THR A 49 -49.38 -6.21 23.95
CA THR A 49 -48.62 -7.15 24.78
C THR A 49 -47.33 -6.47 25.24
N PRO A 50 -47.03 -6.42 26.56
CA PRO A 50 -45.84 -5.73 27.08
C PRO A 50 -44.54 -6.15 26.39
N GLN A 51 -44.39 -7.44 26.07
CA GLN A 51 -43.21 -7.96 25.37
C GLN A 51 -42.99 -7.32 24.00
N ASN A 52 -44.08 -7.11 23.24
CA ASN A 52 -44.02 -6.49 21.93
C ASN A 52 -43.84 -4.97 22.04
N GLN A 53 -44.33 -4.34 23.11
CA GLN A 53 -44.07 -2.93 23.42
C GLN A 53 -42.58 -2.69 23.66
N SER A 54 -41.98 -3.48 24.54
CA SER A 54 -40.53 -3.46 24.81
C SER A 54 -39.72 -3.62 23.52
N LEU A 55 -40.04 -4.62 22.69
CA LEU A 55 -39.35 -4.85 21.42
C LEU A 55 -39.52 -3.66 20.47
N PHE A 56 -40.73 -3.11 20.36
CA PHE A 56 -40.99 -1.95 19.52
C PHE A 56 -40.19 -0.72 19.99
N ILE A 57 -40.12 -0.47 21.29
CA ILE A 57 -39.33 0.62 21.88
C ILE A 57 -37.84 0.41 21.60
N LEU A 58 -37.34 -0.83 21.65
CA LEU A 58 -35.95 -1.17 21.28
C LEU A 58 -35.65 -0.93 19.80
N LEU A 59 -36.60 -1.22 18.90
CA LEU A 59 -36.39 -1.05 17.45
C LEU A 59 -36.24 0.42 17.03
N ILE A 60 -36.80 1.38 17.79
CA ILE A 60 -36.74 2.81 17.46
C ILE A 60 -35.31 3.35 17.46
N PRO A 61 -34.51 3.29 18.55
CA PRO A 61 -33.15 3.83 18.54
C PRO A 61 -32.26 3.14 17.50
N ASN A 62 -32.38 1.82 17.32
CA ASN A 62 -31.62 1.09 16.30
C ASN A 62 -31.97 1.54 14.87
N PHE A 63 -33.25 1.85 14.60
CA PHE A 63 -33.65 2.43 13.31
C PHE A 63 -33.10 3.85 13.13
N LEU A 64 -33.15 4.69 14.17
CA LEU A 64 -32.58 6.04 14.13
C LEU A 64 -31.06 5.99 13.87
N GLN A 65 -30.35 5.00 14.38
CA GLN A 65 -28.92 4.81 14.09
C GLN A 65 -28.67 4.43 12.64
N LEU A 66 -29.51 3.60 12.04
CA LEU A 66 -29.45 3.31 10.60
C LEU A 66 -29.73 4.54 9.73
N LEU A 67 -30.52 5.50 10.21
CA LEU A 67 -30.83 6.73 9.49
C LEU A 67 -29.81 7.85 9.73
N PHE A 68 -29.20 7.93 10.91
CA PHE A 68 -28.40 9.09 11.34
C PHE A 68 -26.95 8.79 11.71
N SER A 69 -26.54 7.53 11.83
CA SER A 69 -25.14 7.21 12.11
C SER A 69 -24.50 6.50 10.92
N LEU A 70 -25.24 5.57 10.32
CA LEU A 70 -24.70 4.77 9.23
C LEU A 70 -24.49 5.53 7.92
N PRO A 71 -25.38 6.43 7.46
CA PRO A 71 -25.13 7.23 6.25
C PRO A 71 -23.87 8.09 6.37
N GLN A 72 -23.58 8.60 7.55
CA GLN A 72 -22.39 9.39 7.87
C GLN A 72 -21.15 8.51 7.85
N THR A 73 -21.22 7.31 8.41
CA THR A 73 -20.13 6.31 8.29
C THR A 73 -19.91 5.88 6.84
N LEU A 74 -20.96 5.67 6.04
CA LEU A 74 -20.83 5.37 4.62
C LEU A 74 -20.23 6.53 3.84
N HIS A 75 -20.62 7.76 4.16
CA HIS A 75 -20.03 8.96 3.56
C HIS A 75 -18.54 9.08 3.89
N TYR A 76 -18.16 8.83 5.15
CA TYR A 76 -16.77 8.75 5.58
C TYR A 76 -16.01 7.64 4.83
N LEU A 77 -16.55 6.42 4.75
CA LEU A 77 -15.90 5.30 4.04
C LEU A 77 -15.70 5.58 2.56
N ARG A 78 -16.57 6.38 1.95
CA ARG A 78 -16.44 6.82 0.55
C ARG A 78 -15.36 7.89 0.38
N LEU A 79 -15.28 8.85 1.30
CA LEU A 79 -14.41 10.03 1.16
C LEU A 79 -13.06 9.91 1.89
N ASN A 80 -12.93 9.00 2.85
CA ASN A 80 -11.85 8.90 3.84
C ASN A 80 -11.68 10.13 4.75
N PHE A 81 -12.64 11.05 4.74
CA PHE A 81 -12.71 12.17 5.68
C PHE A 81 -14.17 12.53 5.99
N VAL A 82 -14.39 13.25 7.08
CA VAL A 82 -15.70 13.72 7.51
C VAL A 82 -16.07 14.99 6.75
N SER A 83 -17.22 14.97 6.08
CA SER A 83 -17.79 16.14 5.40
C SER A 83 -19.22 16.39 5.91
N PRO A 84 -19.56 17.62 6.36
CA PRO A 84 -18.67 18.78 6.50
C PRO A 84 -17.70 18.65 7.69
N ALA A 85 -16.45 19.05 7.50
CA ALA A 85 -15.40 19.02 8.53
C ALA A 85 -15.57 20.19 9.52
N THR A 86 -16.65 20.19 10.30
CA THR A 86 -16.96 21.25 11.27
C THR A 86 -17.17 20.68 12.67
N PRO A 87 -16.78 21.41 13.73
CA PRO A 87 -17.00 20.97 15.11
C PRO A 87 -18.47 20.71 15.44
N ALA A 88 -19.39 21.54 14.90
CA ALA A 88 -20.83 21.38 15.13
C ALA A 88 -21.38 20.07 14.56
N TYR A 89 -20.98 19.73 13.32
CA TYR A 89 -21.36 18.48 12.69
C TYR A 89 -20.83 17.27 13.46
N CYS A 90 -19.56 17.32 13.87
CA CYS A 90 -18.93 16.27 14.66
C CYS A 90 -19.57 16.10 16.04
N THR A 91 -19.91 17.20 16.71
CA THR A 91 -20.62 17.19 18.00
C THR A 91 -21.98 16.52 17.85
N PHE A 92 -22.77 16.88 16.82
CA PHE A 92 -24.06 16.27 16.54
C PHE A 92 -23.95 14.78 16.22
N TRP A 93 -23.03 14.41 15.33
CA TRP A 93 -22.87 13.02 14.90
C TRP A 93 -22.44 12.14 16.08
N THR A 94 -21.45 12.59 16.85
CA THR A 94 -20.99 11.93 18.07
C THR A 94 -22.12 11.79 19.08
N PHE A 95 -22.82 12.89 19.43
CA PHE A 95 -23.92 12.85 20.40
C PHE A 95 -24.99 11.84 19.98
N SER A 96 -25.40 11.87 18.71
CA SER A 96 -26.40 10.94 18.16
C SER A 96 -25.92 9.49 18.23
N ASN A 97 -24.66 9.24 17.87
CA ASN A 97 -24.11 7.89 17.86
C ASN A 97 -23.96 7.32 19.29
N PHE A 98 -23.40 8.07 20.23
CA PHE A 98 -23.23 7.62 21.62
C PHE A 98 -24.57 7.44 22.32
N SER A 99 -25.45 8.45 22.25
CA SER A 99 -26.76 8.39 22.92
C SER A 99 -27.59 7.22 22.43
N LEU A 100 -27.73 7.05 21.12
CA LEU A 100 -28.58 5.98 20.59
C LEU A 100 -28.01 4.58 20.89
N ASN A 101 -26.69 4.44 20.95
CA ASN A 101 -26.03 3.17 21.30
C ASN A 101 -26.31 2.81 22.76
N ALA A 102 -26.05 3.75 23.66
CA ALA A 102 -26.29 3.53 25.07
C ALA A 102 -27.78 3.29 25.34
N ILE A 103 -28.70 4.06 24.75
CA ILE A 103 -30.15 3.81 24.86
C ILE A 103 -30.49 2.38 24.41
N SER A 104 -29.96 1.94 23.28
CA SER A 104 -30.19 0.60 22.73
C SER A 104 -29.71 -0.50 23.70
N GLU A 105 -28.52 -0.35 24.28
CA GLU A 105 -27.97 -1.30 25.25
C GLU A 105 -28.73 -1.32 26.58
N PHE A 106 -29.04 -0.15 27.15
CA PHE A 106 -29.82 -0.06 28.39
C PHE A 106 -31.23 -0.61 28.22
N LEU A 107 -31.87 -0.36 27.07
CA LEU A 107 -33.16 -0.96 26.74
C LEU A 107 -33.03 -2.48 26.65
N MET A 108 -32.03 -3.02 25.94
CA MET A 108 -31.85 -4.48 25.86
C MET A 108 -31.64 -5.10 27.25
N ALA A 109 -30.76 -4.53 28.08
CA ALA A 109 -30.52 -5.00 29.44
C ALA A 109 -31.81 -4.97 30.29
N THR A 110 -32.57 -3.87 30.20
CA THR A 110 -33.85 -3.72 30.90
C THR A 110 -34.88 -4.74 30.44
N ILE A 111 -34.98 -4.97 29.12
CA ILE A 111 -35.89 -5.95 28.52
C ILE A 111 -35.54 -7.36 28.97
N SER A 112 -34.26 -7.70 29.08
CA SER A 112 -33.81 -9.01 29.57
C SER A 112 -34.26 -9.26 31.01
N VAL A 113 -34.10 -8.28 31.90
CA VAL A 113 -34.59 -8.34 33.30
C VAL A 113 -36.12 -8.43 33.35
N GLN A 114 -36.82 -7.57 32.60
CA GLN A 114 -38.29 -7.56 32.56
C GLN A 114 -38.87 -8.87 32.05
N ARG A 115 -38.19 -9.53 31.11
CA ARG A 115 -38.67 -10.80 30.57
C ARG A 115 -38.53 -11.94 31.57
N HIS A 116 -37.48 -11.94 32.38
CA HIS A 116 -37.38 -12.84 33.52
C HIS A 116 -38.58 -12.66 34.49
N MET A 117 -38.95 -11.41 34.79
CA MET A 117 -40.14 -11.13 35.60
C MET A 117 -41.45 -11.58 34.92
N LEU A 118 -41.61 -11.37 33.61
CA LEU A 118 -42.81 -11.76 32.87
C LEU A 118 -43.00 -13.29 32.80
N ILE A 119 -41.91 -14.06 32.74
CA ILE A 119 -41.96 -15.52 32.64
C ILE A 119 -42.29 -16.15 34.00
N PHE A 120 -41.65 -15.70 35.08
CA PHE A 120 -41.80 -16.33 36.41
C PHE A 120 -42.82 -15.64 37.32
N ASN A 121 -43.07 -14.34 37.14
CA ASN A 121 -43.91 -13.52 38.01
C ASN A 121 -44.97 -12.73 37.22
N SER A 122 -45.68 -13.41 36.30
CA SER A 122 -46.69 -12.76 35.44
C SER A 122 -47.83 -12.10 36.23
N THR A 123 -48.13 -12.59 37.44
CA THR A 123 -49.15 -12.03 38.34
C THR A 123 -48.79 -10.63 38.85
N VAL A 124 -47.51 -10.37 39.16
CA VAL A 124 -46.99 -9.06 39.58
C VAL A 124 -47.24 -8.00 38.50
N MET A 125 -47.15 -8.40 37.24
CA MET A 125 -47.35 -7.51 36.08
C MET A 125 -48.83 -7.18 35.79
N ARG A 126 -49.77 -7.82 36.50
CA ARG A 126 -51.21 -7.53 36.41
C ARG A 126 -51.60 -6.29 37.22
N VAL A 127 -50.88 -5.99 38.30
CA VAL A 127 -51.15 -4.84 39.18
C VAL A 127 -50.63 -3.55 38.52
N ARG A 128 -51.52 -2.56 38.30
CA ARG A 128 -51.19 -1.32 37.57
C ARG A 128 -49.99 -0.57 38.16
N ARG A 129 -49.91 -0.43 39.48
CA ARG A 129 -48.79 0.26 40.16
C ARG A 129 -47.46 -0.49 39.95
N GLN A 130 -47.45 -1.81 40.11
CA GLN A 130 -46.27 -2.63 39.89
C GLN A 130 -45.84 -2.63 38.43
N ARG A 131 -46.79 -2.61 37.47
CA ARG A 131 -46.47 -2.45 36.05
C ARG A 131 -45.80 -1.10 35.76
N ILE A 132 -46.30 0.00 36.33
CA ILE A 132 -45.67 1.31 36.11
C ILE A 132 -44.23 1.30 36.67
N LEU A 133 -44.05 0.79 37.89
CA LEU A 133 -42.77 0.84 38.60
C LEU A 133 -41.72 -0.16 38.06
N LEU A 134 -42.13 -1.39 37.71
CA LEU A 134 -41.21 -2.45 37.27
C LEU A 134 -41.06 -2.53 35.74
N PHE A 135 -41.96 -1.93 34.97
CA PHE A 135 -41.95 -2.02 33.51
C PHE A 135 -41.77 -0.67 32.82
N ASN A 136 -42.64 0.31 33.09
CA ASN A 136 -42.58 1.60 32.38
C ASN A 136 -41.41 2.48 32.86
N LEU A 137 -41.19 2.58 34.17
CA LEU A 137 -40.16 3.44 34.75
C LEU A 137 -38.74 3.02 34.34
N PRO A 138 -38.36 1.72 34.34
CA PRO A 138 -37.04 1.30 33.87
C PRO A 138 -36.82 1.55 32.37
N LEU A 139 -37.83 1.36 31.52
CA LEU A 139 -37.73 1.67 30.09
C LEU A 139 -37.55 3.17 29.85
N LEU A 140 -38.26 4.01 30.61
CA LEU A 140 -38.10 5.46 30.53
C LEU A 140 -36.71 5.89 31.01
N PHE A 141 -36.23 5.31 32.11
CA PHE A 141 -34.87 5.54 32.62
C PHE A 141 -33.80 5.17 31.59
N ALA A 142 -33.94 4.01 30.93
CA ALA A 142 -33.04 3.55 29.88
C ALA A 142 -32.95 4.50 28.67
N ILE A 143 -33.92 5.39 28.49
CA ILE A 143 -33.91 6.41 27.43
C ILE A 143 -33.38 7.74 27.97
N ILE A 144 -33.92 8.22 29.10
CA ILE A 144 -33.61 9.55 29.64
C ILE A 144 -32.17 9.63 30.14
N TYR A 145 -31.70 8.63 30.89
CA TYR A 145 -30.38 8.67 31.52
C TYR A 145 -29.25 8.78 30.48
N PRO A 146 -29.13 7.88 29.47
CA PRO A 146 -28.02 7.97 28.53
C PRO A 146 -28.08 9.24 27.68
N THR A 147 -29.27 9.65 27.24
CA THR A 147 -29.46 10.91 26.49
C THR A 147 -28.97 12.12 27.29
N THR A 148 -29.32 12.19 28.58
CA THR A 148 -28.94 13.34 29.43
C THR A 148 -27.44 13.33 29.72
N PHE A 149 -26.88 12.15 30.00
CA PHE A 149 -25.44 11.99 30.23
C PHE A 149 -24.64 12.39 28.98
N ASP A 150 -24.96 11.81 27.82
CA ASP A 150 -24.23 12.07 26.58
C ASP A 150 -24.40 13.52 26.11
N PHE A 151 -25.57 14.12 26.35
CA PHE A 151 -25.75 15.55 26.10
C PHE A 151 -24.79 16.39 26.97
N ALA A 152 -24.71 16.07 28.27
CA ALA A 152 -23.81 16.77 29.18
C ALA A 152 -22.32 16.60 28.79
N VAL A 153 -21.87 15.38 28.47
CA VAL A 153 -20.45 15.13 28.20
C VAL A 153 -20.00 15.41 26.76
N VAL A 154 -20.91 15.39 25.78
CA VAL A 154 -20.58 15.67 24.38
C VAL A 154 -20.86 17.13 24.01
N VAL A 155 -21.98 17.70 24.47
CA VAL A 155 -22.42 19.04 24.06
C VAL A 155 -21.99 20.12 25.06
N LEU A 156 -22.15 19.87 26.36
CA LEU A 156 -21.86 20.89 27.39
C LEU A 156 -20.41 20.88 27.86
N TYR A 157 -19.73 19.73 27.81
CA TYR A 157 -18.32 19.65 28.19
C TYR A 157 -17.46 20.40 27.17
N PRO A 158 -16.61 21.35 27.60
CA PRO A 158 -15.93 22.26 26.69
C PRO A 158 -14.93 21.51 25.79
N CYS A 159 -15.29 21.38 24.53
CA CYS A 159 -14.37 21.06 23.44
C CYS A 159 -13.99 22.37 22.75
N ASP A 160 -12.70 22.69 22.71
CA ASP A 160 -12.18 23.82 21.95
C ASP A 160 -12.28 23.65 20.42
N GLY A 161 -12.79 22.50 19.97
CA GLY A 161 -12.98 22.14 18.56
C GLY A 161 -11.69 21.77 17.83
N THR A 162 -10.53 21.90 18.48
CA THR A 162 -9.22 21.60 17.87
C THR A 162 -8.90 20.11 17.92
N LEU A 163 -9.54 19.38 18.84
CA LEU A 163 -9.30 17.95 19.08
C LEU A 163 -10.05 17.01 18.14
N TRP A 164 -10.94 17.52 17.26
CA TRP A 164 -11.66 16.69 16.30
C TRP A 164 -10.72 16.16 15.21
N ASN A 165 -10.77 14.85 14.96
CA ASN A 165 -10.02 14.24 13.87
C ASN A 165 -10.95 13.94 12.69
N TYR A 166 -11.01 14.87 11.75
CA TYR A 166 -11.83 14.76 10.54
C TYR A 166 -11.37 13.66 9.57
N THR A 167 -10.22 13.03 9.76
CA THR A 167 -9.76 11.89 8.92
C THR A 167 -10.14 10.54 9.51
N SER A 168 -10.86 10.52 10.64
CA SER A 168 -11.28 9.29 11.33
C SER A 168 -12.81 9.18 11.42
N ASN A 169 -13.34 7.94 11.34
CA ASN A 169 -14.77 7.68 11.47
C ASN A 169 -15.32 8.25 12.81
N ALA A 170 -16.54 8.77 12.78
CA ALA A 170 -17.16 9.49 13.88
C ALA A 170 -16.27 10.65 14.41
N CYS A 171 -15.64 11.40 13.50
CA CYS A 171 -14.78 12.56 13.77
C CYS A 171 -13.57 12.29 14.67
N GLY A 172 -13.08 11.05 14.66
CA GLY A 172 -12.13 10.57 15.63
C GLY A 172 -12.83 10.30 16.95
N LEU A 173 -12.78 9.04 17.38
CA LEU A 173 -13.37 8.56 18.63
C LEU A 173 -12.70 9.11 19.91
N MET A 174 -11.96 10.21 19.81
CA MET A 174 -11.37 10.93 20.95
C MET A 174 -12.13 12.24 21.14
N ASN A 175 -13.41 12.13 21.49
CA ASN A 175 -14.17 13.23 22.08
C ASN A 175 -13.35 13.82 23.23
N CYS A 176 -13.47 15.12 23.49
CA CYS A 176 -12.66 15.78 24.52
C CYS A 176 -12.84 15.12 25.90
N PHE A 177 -14.04 14.61 26.19
CA PHE A 177 -14.28 13.89 27.44
C PHE A 177 -13.53 12.55 27.56
N PHE A 178 -13.09 11.93 26.45
CA PHE A 178 -12.25 10.71 26.50
C PHE A 178 -10.82 11.00 26.93
N PHE A 179 -10.35 12.26 26.82
CA PHE A 179 -9.07 12.66 27.40
C PHE A 179 -9.16 12.87 28.92
N ASN A 180 -10.38 13.02 29.46
CA ASN A 180 -10.61 12.93 30.89
C ASN A 180 -10.73 11.44 31.29
N PRO A 181 -9.75 10.88 32.02
CA PRO A 181 -9.75 9.45 32.33
C PRO A 181 -10.98 9.03 33.16
N ILE A 182 -11.51 9.92 34.01
CA ILE A 182 -12.67 9.65 34.86
C ILE A 182 -13.92 9.53 34.00
N LEU A 183 -14.19 10.51 33.12
CA LEU A 183 -15.36 10.48 32.24
C LEU A 183 -15.26 9.35 31.22
N SER A 184 -14.06 9.09 30.69
CA SER A 184 -13.79 7.95 29.82
C SER A 184 -14.13 6.61 30.51
N MET A 185 -13.56 6.37 31.69
CA MET A 185 -13.82 5.15 32.47
C MET A 185 -15.29 5.02 32.84
N TYR A 186 -15.92 6.12 33.25
CA TYR A 186 -17.34 6.13 33.58
C TYR A 186 -18.19 5.69 32.38
N ASN A 187 -17.92 6.24 31.20
CA ASN A 187 -18.63 5.85 30.00
C ASN A 187 -18.43 4.37 29.66
N TRP A 188 -17.18 3.89 29.65
CA TRP A 188 -16.89 2.49 29.32
C TRP A 188 -17.46 1.50 30.32
N ILE A 189 -17.41 1.80 31.61
CA ILE A 189 -17.84 0.89 32.67
C ILE A 189 -19.36 0.95 32.85
N PHE A 190 -19.95 2.15 32.99
CA PHE A 190 -21.35 2.29 33.37
C PHE A 190 -22.30 2.41 32.18
N ASN A 191 -21.90 3.09 31.11
CA ASN A 191 -22.83 3.28 29.99
C ASN A 191 -22.78 2.15 28.96
N VAL A 192 -21.65 1.47 28.84
CA VAL A 192 -21.46 0.36 27.88
C VAL A 192 -21.27 -0.97 28.61
N GLY A 193 -20.33 -1.04 29.56
CA GLY A 193 -20.00 -2.29 30.25
C GLY A 193 -21.12 -2.86 31.12
N MET A 194 -21.74 -2.02 31.96
CA MET A 194 -22.77 -2.44 32.91
C MET A 194 -24.02 -2.99 32.19
N PRO A 195 -24.61 -2.32 31.17
CA PRO A 195 -25.70 -2.90 30.39
C PRO A 195 -25.35 -4.25 29.78
N ALA A 196 -24.15 -4.39 29.20
CA ALA A 196 -23.69 -5.66 28.61
C ALA A 196 -23.61 -6.79 29.66
N VAL A 197 -23.09 -6.51 30.86
CA VAL A 197 -23.02 -7.47 31.97
C VAL A 197 -24.41 -7.82 32.51
N VAL A 198 -25.29 -6.83 32.71
CA VAL A 198 -26.67 -7.05 33.17
C VAL A 198 -27.43 -7.89 32.16
N ASN A 199 -27.25 -7.63 30.86
CA ASN A 199 -27.86 -8.39 29.78
C ASN A 199 -27.40 -9.87 29.84
N PHE A 200 -26.08 -10.10 29.82
CA PHE A 200 -25.50 -11.45 29.86
C PHE A 200 -25.93 -12.24 31.12
N THR A 201 -25.84 -11.62 32.30
CA THR A 201 -26.20 -12.27 33.57
C THR A 201 -27.68 -12.57 33.65
N SER A 202 -28.55 -11.64 33.22
CA SER A 202 -30.00 -11.85 33.20
C SER A 202 -30.40 -13.03 32.31
N ASP A 203 -29.76 -13.17 31.14
CA ASP A 203 -30.02 -14.28 30.22
C ASP A 203 -29.49 -15.61 30.73
N ALA A 204 -28.29 -15.61 31.31
CA ALA A 204 -27.71 -16.80 31.92
C ALA A 204 -28.63 -17.31 33.04
N ILE A 205 -29.09 -16.41 33.92
CA ILE A 205 -30.02 -16.75 35.01
C ILE A 205 -31.34 -17.26 34.44
N LEU A 206 -31.90 -16.60 33.42
CA LEU A 206 -33.13 -17.04 32.77
C LEU A 206 -32.98 -18.44 32.18
N PHE A 207 -31.89 -18.70 31.47
CA PHE A 207 -31.62 -19.98 30.83
C PHE A 207 -31.42 -21.10 31.86
N ILE A 208 -30.62 -20.86 32.89
CA ILE A 208 -30.40 -21.79 34.00
C ILE A 208 -31.73 -22.11 34.69
N ARG A 209 -32.55 -21.09 35.01
CA ARG A 209 -33.86 -21.32 35.64
C ARG A 209 -34.82 -22.09 34.75
N VAL A 210 -34.85 -21.80 33.45
CA VAL A 210 -35.67 -22.55 32.48
C VAL A 210 -35.22 -24.02 32.39
N LEU A 211 -33.91 -24.29 32.44
CA LEU A 211 -33.36 -25.65 32.48
C LEU A 211 -33.70 -26.35 33.81
N MET A 212 -33.50 -25.68 34.95
CA MET A 212 -33.82 -26.24 36.27
C MET A 212 -35.32 -26.52 36.40
N GLN A 213 -36.18 -25.65 35.90
CA GLN A 213 -37.63 -25.87 35.91
C GLN A 213 -38.03 -27.03 34.99
N LYS A 214 -37.35 -27.20 33.85
CA LYS A 214 -37.55 -28.38 32.98
C LYS A 214 -37.19 -29.68 33.68
N LEU A 215 -36.11 -29.67 34.48
CA LEU A 215 -35.66 -30.85 35.23
C LEU A 215 -36.58 -31.17 36.41
N HIS A 216 -37.02 -30.15 37.16
CA HIS A 216 -37.87 -30.34 38.35
C HIS A 216 -39.34 -30.59 38.02
N ALA A 217 -39.89 -29.94 36.99
CA ALA A 217 -41.29 -30.09 36.64
C ALA A 217 -41.45 -31.19 35.58
N HIS A 218 -41.66 -32.44 36.02
CA HIS A 218 -42.25 -33.51 35.18
C HIS A 218 -43.73 -33.22 34.80
N GLN A 219 -44.25 -32.02 35.07
CA GLN A 219 -45.63 -31.63 34.81
C GLN A 219 -45.81 -30.98 33.44
N ARG A 220 -47.02 -31.12 32.88
CA ARG A 220 -47.48 -30.60 31.58
C ARG A 220 -47.60 -29.07 31.53
N LEU A 221 -46.59 -28.32 31.94
CA LEU A 221 -46.53 -26.89 31.64
C LEU A 221 -46.41 -26.69 30.11
N PRO A 222 -46.92 -25.58 29.55
CA PRO A 222 -46.80 -25.24 28.12
C PRO A 222 -45.34 -24.85 27.77
N TRP A 223 -44.45 -25.83 27.88
CA TRP A 223 -43.00 -25.74 27.64
C TRP A 223 -42.67 -25.11 26.30
N LYS A 224 -43.49 -25.39 25.28
CA LYS A 224 -43.32 -24.85 23.93
C LYS A 224 -43.33 -23.32 23.90
N GLN A 225 -44.16 -22.68 24.72
CA GLN A 225 -44.28 -21.22 24.75
C GLN A 225 -43.12 -20.57 25.54
N GLN A 226 -42.78 -21.12 26.71
CA GLN A 226 -41.66 -20.63 27.52
C GLN A 226 -40.32 -20.81 26.81
N ARG A 227 -40.08 -21.98 26.20
CA ARG A 227 -38.88 -22.24 25.40
C ARG A 227 -38.75 -21.25 24.25
N ARG A 228 -39.84 -21.00 23.52
CA ARG A 228 -39.83 -20.06 22.40
C ARG A 228 -39.47 -18.65 22.86
N MET A 229 -40.09 -18.17 23.94
CA MET A 229 -39.77 -16.85 24.50
C MET A 229 -38.34 -16.74 25.03
N ALA A 230 -37.80 -17.78 25.67
CA ALA A 230 -36.43 -17.79 26.16
C ALA A 230 -35.41 -17.76 25.01
N VAL A 231 -35.59 -18.60 23.99
CA VAL A 231 -34.72 -18.61 22.79
C VAL A 231 -34.76 -17.26 22.09
N HIS A 232 -35.96 -16.68 21.95
CA HIS A 232 -36.13 -15.37 21.34
C HIS A 232 -35.31 -14.28 22.05
N LEU A 233 -35.29 -14.27 23.40
CA LEU A 233 -34.50 -13.30 24.14
C LEU A 233 -33.02 -13.54 23.93
N PHE A 234 -32.60 -14.79 24.16
CA PHE A 234 -31.19 -15.19 24.09
C PHE A 234 -30.56 -14.86 22.73
N THR A 235 -31.32 -14.98 21.63
CA THR A 235 -30.84 -14.59 20.31
C THR A 235 -30.65 -13.08 20.18
N MET A 236 -31.59 -12.26 20.66
CA MET A 236 -31.47 -10.80 20.61
C MET A 236 -30.38 -10.30 21.54
N SER A 237 -30.37 -10.76 22.78
CA SER A 237 -29.40 -10.33 23.77
C SER A 237 -27.99 -10.84 23.47
N GLY A 238 -27.86 -12.06 22.94
CA GLY A 238 -26.61 -12.61 22.45
C GLY A 238 -25.99 -11.70 21.38
N LEU A 239 -26.79 -11.20 20.44
CA LEU A 239 -26.33 -10.23 19.43
C LEU A 239 -25.68 -8.98 20.08
N TYR A 240 -26.29 -8.41 21.13
CA TYR A 240 -25.71 -7.28 21.85
C TYR A 240 -24.42 -7.67 22.59
N VAL A 241 -24.40 -8.80 23.29
CA VAL A 241 -23.23 -9.28 24.03
C VAL A 241 -22.02 -9.46 23.10
N ILE A 242 -22.22 -10.10 21.94
CA ILE A 242 -21.16 -10.32 20.93
C ILE A 242 -20.66 -9.00 20.36
N SER A 243 -21.59 -8.09 20.04
CA SER A 243 -21.24 -6.81 19.43
C SER A 243 -20.52 -5.88 20.39
N TRP A 244 -20.86 -5.88 21.68
CA TRP A 244 -20.40 -4.87 22.63
C TRP A 244 -19.27 -5.30 23.56
N ILE A 245 -19.21 -6.55 24.00
CA ILE A 245 -18.13 -7.00 24.90
C ILE A 245 -16.73 -6.70 24.34
N PRO A 246 -16.41 -7.00 23.05
CA PRO A 246 -15.11 -6.66 22.49
C PRO A 246 -14.81 -5.15 22.54
N VAL A 247 -15.83 -4.32 22.33
CA VAL A 247 -15.73 -2.85 22.37
C VAL A 247 -15.43 -2.37 23.79
N VAL A 248 -16.15 -2.91 24.79
CA VAL A 248 -15.95 -2.57 26.21
C VAL A 248 -14.56 -2.95 26.69
N VAL A 249 -14.11 -4.18 26.39
CA VAL A 249 -12.80 -4.68 26.82
C VAL A 249 -11.69 -3.79 26.26
N ILE A 250 -11.73 -3.50 24.96
CA ILE A 250 -10.67 -2.72 24.29
C ILE A 250 -10.76 -1.23 24.63
N GLY A 251 -11.97 -0.69 24.81
CA GLY A 251 -12.20 0.66 25.30
C GLY A 251 -11.65 0.88 26.71
N THR A 252 -11.88 -0.09 27.60
CA THR A 252 -11.41 -0.07 29.00
C THR A 252 -9.88 -0.20 29.06
N ILE A 253 -9.30 -1.19 28.38
CA ILE A 253 -7.83 -1.37 28.35
C ILE A 253 -7.16 -0.11 27.82
N ARG A 254 -7.69 0.50 26.74
CA ARG A 254 -7.13 1.73 26.18
C ARG A 254 -7.24 2.92 27.13
N SER A 255 -8.29 2.98 27.95
CA SER A 255 -8.44 4.05 28.95
C SER A 255 -7.42 3.95 30.08
N ILE A 256 -6.82 2.77 30.27
CA ILE A 256 -5.77 2.52 31.26
C ILE A 256 -4.38 2.61 30.62
N GLN A 257 -4.21 2.13 29.39
CA GLN A 257 -2.93 2.05 28.69
C GLN A 257 -3.01 2.64 27.26
N TYR A 258 -2.15 3.62 26.96
CA TYR A 258 -1.98 4.16 25.62
C TYR A 258 -1.20 3.17 24.72
N SER A 259 -1.88 2.14 24.21
CA SER A 259 -1.32 1.23 23.20
C SER A 259 -1.71 1.65 21.77
N SER A 260 -0.71 1.90 20.93
CA SER A 260 -0.89 2.21 19.50
C SER A 260 -1.46 1.02 18.71
N ALA A 261 -1.11 -0.22 19.09
CA ALA A 261 -1.62 -1.42 18.44
C ALA A 261 -3.14 -1.58 18.64
N LEU A 262 -3.63 -1.37 19.86
CA LEU A 262 -5.07 -1.38 20.15
C LEU A 262 -5.82 -0.25 19.44
N ALA A 263 -5.14 0.87 19.14
CA ALA A 263 -5.72 1.94 18.35
C ALA A 263 -6.02 1.52 16.90
N ILE A 264 -5.13 0.73 16.29
CA ILE A 264 -5.31 0.22 14.92
C ILE A 264 -6.44 -0.81 14.86
N ILE A 265 -6.44 -1.80 15.76
CA ILE A 265 -7.49 -2.84 15.81
C ILE A 265 -8.87 -2.20 16.06
N ARG A 266 -8.92 -1.22 16.98
CA ARG A 266 -10.15 -0.48 17.27
C ARG A 266 -10.65 0.29 16.05
N ARG A 267 -9.76 1.03 15.38
CA ARG A 267 -10.10 1.86 14.21
C ARG A 267 -10.66 1.02 13.06
N ASN A 268 -10.05 -0.13 12.78
CA ASN A 268 -10.32 -0.87 11.55
C ASN A 268 -11.42 -1.93 11.68
N TYR A 269 -11.61 -2.52 12.86
CA TYR A 269 -12.52 -3.64 13.01
C TYR A 269 -13.62 -3.35 14.03
N ILE A 270 -13.25 -2.97 15.24
CA ILE A 270 -14.19 -2.95 16.38
C ILE A 270 -15.22 -1.82 16.27
N THR A 271 -14.86 -0.71 15.62
CA THR A 271 -15.77 0.45 15.44
C THR A 271 -17.07 0.06 14.71
N TYR A 272 -17.04 -0.98 13.87
CA TYR A 272 -18.21 -1.41 13.09
C TYR A 272 -19.04 -2.51 13.78
N PHE A 273 -18.53 -3.16 14.84
CA PHE A 273 -19.21 -4.29 15.51
C PHE A 273 -20.58 -3.93 16.10
N PRO A 274 -20.76 -2.76 16.74
CA PRO A 274 -22.09 -2.30 17.17
C PRO A 274 -23.12 -2.24 16.04
N SER A 275 -22.68 -1.95 14.80
CA SER A 275 -23.59 -1.86 13.65
C SER A 275 -24.26 -3.20 13.32
N LEU A 276 -23.64 -4.33 13.70
CA LEU A 276 -24.25 -5.67 13.54
C LEU A 276 -25.59 -5.77 14.28
N VAL A 277 -25.72 -5.10 15.43
CA VAL A 277 -26.98 -5.05 16.17
C VAL A 277 -28.08 -4.47 15.29
N TRP A 278 -27.82 -3.31 14.69
CA TRP A 278 -28.85 -2.57 13.96
C TRP A 278 -29.23 -3.28 12.65
N PHE A 279 -28.27 -3.95 11.99
CA PHE A 279 -28.54 -4.75 10.80
C PHE A 279 -29.31 -6.04 11.09
N SER A 280 -28.94 -6.77 12.15
CA SER A 280 -29.47 -8.11 12.41
C SER A 280 -30.75 -8.12 13.26
N LEU A 281 -30.98 -7.09 14.09
CA LEU A 281 -32.18 -6.98 14.91
C LEU A 281 -33.51 -7.06 14.12
N PRO A 282 -33.71 -6.39 12.97
CA PRO A 282 -34.98 -6.50 12.24
C PRO A 282 -35.18 -7.90 11.65
N TRP A 283 -34.10 -8.58 11.23
CA TRP A 283 -34.17 -9.97 10.79
C TRP A 283 -34.60 -10.91 11.91
N ILE A 284 -34.02 -10.73 13.09
CA ILE A 284 -34.41 -11.48 14.29
C ILE A 284 -35.90 -11.20 14.56
N ALA A 285 -36.32 -9.94 14.63
CA ALA A 285 -37.71 -9.55 14.90
C ALA A 285 -38.73 -10.20 13.94
N VAL A 286 -38.43 -10.28 12.64
CA VAL A 286 -39.26 -11.00 11.64
C VAL A 286 -39.37 -12.49 11.96
N GLY A 287 -38.28 -13.12 12.40
CA GLY A 287 -38.28 -14.51 12.86
C GLY A 287 -39.07 -14.73 14.15
N LEU A 288 -39.04 -13.75 15.07
CA LEU A 288 -39.69 -13.85 16.38
C LEU A 288 -41.21 -13.62 16.32
N LEU A 289 -41.69 -12.82 15.37
CA LEU A 289 -43.10 -12.44 15.23
C LEU A 289 -43.79 -13.29 14.12
N PRO A 290 -44.41 -14.44 14.47
CA PRO A 290 -45.03 -15.31 13.46
C PRO A 290 -46.17 -14.62 12.70
N GLU A 291 -46.89 -13.70 13.34
CA GLU A 291 -47.94 -12.90 12.74
C GLU A 291 -47.39 -11.97 11.66
N LEU A 292 -46.23 -11.35 11.92
CA LEU A 292 -45.53 -10.51 10.94
C LEU A 292 -45.07 -11.35 9.75
N ARG A 293 -44.45 -12.51 10.00
CA ARG A 293 -44.05 -13.44 8.94
C ARG A 293 -45.24 -13.88 8.09
N ALA A 294 -46.36 -14.22 8.73
CA ALA A 294 -47.59 -14.61 8.03
C ALA A 294 -48.15 -13.43 7.20
N TRP A 295 -48.10 -12.21 7.74
CA TRP A 295 -48.53 -10.99 7.06
C TRP A 295 -47.66 -10.69 5.82
N MET A 296 -46.33 -10.78 5.93
CA MET A 296 -45.40 -10.59 4.81
C MET A 296 -45.57 -11.65 3.71
N LEU A 297 -45.91 -12.89 4.06
CA LEU A 297 -46.13 -13.97 3.10
C LEU A 297 -47.53 -13.96 2.46
N LYS A 298 -48.50 -13.22 3.03
CA LYS A 298 -49.89 -13.18 2.55
C LYS A 298 -50.04 -12.66 1.11
N PRO A 299 -49.37 -11.56 0.69
CA PRO A 299 -49.41 -11.11 -0.71
C PRO A 299 -48.84 -12.14 -1.68
N LEU A 300 -47.76 -12.84 -1.29
CA LEU A 300 -47.11 -13.87 -2.11
C LEU A 300 -48.03 -15.07 -2.34
N LYS A 301 -48.73 -15.54 -1.29
CA LYS A 301 -49.72 -16.63 -1.40
C LYS A 301 -50.95 -16.26 -2.23
N ARG A 302 -51.37 -14.99 -2.23
CA ARG A 302 -52.51 -14.53 -3.06
C ARG A 302 -52.15 -14.51 -4.54
N ARG A 303 -50.91 -14.17 -4.90
CA ARG A 303 -50.46 -14.17 -6.29
C ARG A 303 -50.29 -15.58 -6.86
N THR A 304 -49.82 -16.54 -6.07
CA THR A 304 -49.72 -17.94 -6.54
C THR A 304 -51.09 -18.57 -6.78
N ALA A 305 -52.12 -18.24 -5.99
CA ALA A 305 -53.49 -18.74 -6.20
C ALA A 305 -54.16 -18.15 -7.46
N VAL A 306 -53.84 -16.90 -7.84
CA VAL A 306 -54.38 -16.26 -9.05
C VAL A 306 -53.67 -16.75 -10.31
N VAL A 307 -52.36 -17.01 -10.25
CA VAL A 307 -51.59 -17.55 -11.38
C VAL A 307 -51.93 -19.03 -11.65
N SER A 308 -52.22 -19.84 -10.62
CA SER A 308 -52.64 -21.24 -10.79
C SER A 308 -54.03 -21.41 -11.42
N ALA A 309 -54.85 -20.35 -11.51
CA ALA A 309 -56.19 -20.41 -12.08
C ALA A 309 -56.27 -19.95 -13.54
N GLY A 310 -55.20 -19.39 -14.13
CA GLY A 310 -55.29 -18.66 -15.40
C GLY A 310 -54.37 -19.05 -16.55
N ALA A 311 -53.34 -19.90 -16.38
CA ALA A 311 -52.40 -20.18 -17.47
C ALA A 311 -51.75 -21.56 -17.37
N ALA A 312 -52.43 -22.58 -17.87
CA ALA A 312 -51.82 -23.83 -18.29
C ALA A 312 -51.35 -23.72 -19.75
N SER A 313 -50.33 -22.90 -20.00
CA SER A 313 -49.36 -23.05 -21.09
C SER A 313 -48.53 -21.78 -21.25
N VAL A 314 -47.22 -21.98 -21.39
CA VAL A 314 -46.20 -21.02 -21.79
C VAL A 314 -45.60 -20.14 -20.66
N LEU A 315 -44.32 -20.44 -20.37
CA LEU A 315 -43.32 -19.76 -19.53
C LEU A 315 -43.42 -19.96 -18.00
N GLN A 316 -42.70 -20.98 -17.52
CA GLN A 316 -42.23 -21.11 -16.14
C GLN A 316 -41.31 -19.92 -15.78
N ASN A 317 -41.90 -18.83 -15.28
CA ASN A 317 -41.13 -17.77 -14.62
C ASN A 317 -40.72 -18.21 -13.21
N THR A 318 -39.43 -18.44 -13.01
CA THR A 318 -38.76 -18.91 -11.77
C THR A 318 -38.68 -17.87 -10.64
N TYR A 319 -39.07 -16.62 -10.87
CA TYR A 319 -38.88 -15.50 -9.95
C TYR A 319 -39.70 -15.53 -8.63
N PRO A 320 -41.00 -15.89 -8.59
CA PRO A 320 -41.77 -15.84 -7.34
C PRO A 320 -41.37 -16.94 -6.35
N LEU A 321 -40.80 -18.05 -6.82
CA LEU A 321 -40.32 -19.14 -5.96
C LEU A 321 -39.04 -18.73 -5.22
N GLN A 322 -38.13 -17.99 -5.87
CA GLN A 322 -36.87 -17.54 -5.28
C GLN A 322 -37.09 -16.55 -4.13
N VAL A 323 -38.05 -15.61 -4.24
CA VAL A 323 -38.34 -14.65 -3.17
C VAL A 323 -38.96 -15.33 -1.94
N ALA A 324 -39.86 -16.31 -2.15
CA ALA A 324 -40.44 -17.08 -1.04
C ALA A 324 -39.39 -17.97 -0.36
N HIS A 325 -38.49 -18.58 -1.13
CA HIS A 325 -37.37 -19.38 -0.61
C HIS A 325 -36.37 -18.48 0.14
N MET A 326 -36.08 -17.29 -0.38
CA MET A 326 -35.21 -16.30 0.27
C MET A 326 -35.79 -15.83 1.61
N ILE A 327 -37.10 -15.54 1.71
CA ILE A 327 -37.75 -15.17 2.97
C ILE A 327 -37.80 -16.35 3.98
N GLN A 328 -37.84 -17.60 3.52
CA GLN A 328 -37.83 -18.77 4.40
C GLN A 328 -36.42 -19.18 4.85
N VAL A 329 -35.43 -19.07 3.97
CA VAL A 329 -34.04 -19.50 4.20
C VAL A 329 -33.22 -18.40 4.86
N MET A 330 -33.46 -17.11 4.57
CA MET A 330 -32.65 -16.01 5.14
C MET A 330 -32.65 -15.96 6.67
N PRO A 331 -33.75 -16.17 7.42
CA PRO A 331 -33.65 -16.19 8.88
C PRO A 331 -32.79 -17.34 9.41
N LEU A 332 -32.80 -18.49 8.71
CA LEU A 332 -31.93 -19.62 9.02
C LEU A 332 -30.49 -19.31 8.63
N MET A 333 -30.26 -18.66 7.48
CA MET A 333 -28.95 -18.28 6.99
C MET A 333 -28.33 -17.18 7.84
N VAL A 334 -29.09 -16.17 8.25
CA VAL A 334 -28.70 -15.12 9.20
C VAL A 334 -28.48 -15.73 10.59
N GLY A 335 -29.27 -16.72 11.00
CA GLY A 335 -29.01 -17.50 12.21
C GLY A 335 -27.69 -18.28 12.14
N SER A 336 -27.42 -18.94 11.02
CA SER A 336 -26.16 -19.66 10.76
C SER A 336 -24.97 -18.73 10.62
N ILE A 337 -25.13 -17.56 9.98
CA ILE A 337 -24.11 -16.52 9.85
C ILE A 337 -23.87 -15.87 11.21
N SER A 338 -24.90 -15.62 12.00
CA SER A 338 -24.76 -15.14 13.38
C SER A 338 -24.08 -16.19 14.25
N LEU A 339 -24.36 -17.48 14.06
CA LEU A 339 -23.70 -18.59 14.76
C LEU A 339 -22.24 -18.77 14.32
N ALA A 340 -21.96 -18.61 13.02
CA ALA A 340 -20.62 -18.66 12.46
C ALA A 340 -19.79 -17.44 12.90
N LEU A 341 -20.40 -16.25 12.91
CA LEU A 341 -19.83 -15.04 13.49
C LEU A 341 -19.64 -15.20 14.99
N LEU A 342 -20.56 -15.82 15.73
CA LEU A 342 -20.42 -16.19 17.14
C LEU A 342 -19.20 -17.07 17.38
N THR A 343 -19.02 -18.11 16.57
CA THR A 343 -17.86 -19.00 16.68
C THR A 343 -16.57 -18.27 16.29
N ALA A 344 -16.59 -17.48 15.21
CA ALA A 344 -15.42 -16.75 14.75
C ALA A 344 -15.01 -15.67 15.75
N THR A 345 -15.96 -14.83 16.20
CA THR A 345 -15.72 -13.79 17.20
C THR A 345 -15.37 -14.36 18.57
N GLY A 346 -15.99 -15.48 18.97
CA GLY A 346 -15.61 -16.20 20.19
C GLY A 346 -14.17 -16.73 20.13
N ILE A 347 -13.77 -17.33 19.00
CA ILE A 347 -12.39 -17.79 18.77
C ILE A 347 -11.43 -16.60 18.73
N THR A 348 -11.74 -15.52 18.02
CA THR A 348 -10.91 -14.32 17.96
C THR A 348 -10.77 -13.65 19.33
N PHE A 349 -11.85 -13.61 20.11
CA PHE A 349 -11.84 -13.06 21.47
C PHE A 349 -11.03 -13.93 22.43
N ILE A 350 -11.15 -15.26 22.36
CA ILE A 350 -10.31 -16.20 23.12
C ILE A 350 -8.84 -16.03 22.74
N LEU A 351 -8.54 -15.91 21.43
CA LEU A 351 -7.18 -15.67 20.95
C LEU A 351 -6.62 -14.34 21.45
N ILE A 352 -7.39 -13.25 21.35
CA ILE A 352 -6.99 -11.93 21.86
C ILE A 352 -6.76 -11.97 23.38
N ILE A 353 -7.68 -12.55 24.16
CA ILE A 353 -7.52 -12.69 25.61
C ILE A 353 -6.31 -13.56 25.95
N SER A 354 -6.06 -14.64 25.20
CA SER A 354 -4.91 -15.50 25.43
C SER A 354 -3.56 -14.84 25.08
N LEU A 355 -3.56 -13.81 24.22
CA LEU A 355 -2.38 -13.06 23.83
C LEU A 355 -2.07 -11.88 24.77
N ILE A 356 -3.05 -11.40 25.55
CA ILE A 356 -2.87 -10.29 26.50
C ILE A 356 -1.84 -10.63 27.60
N PRO A 357 -1.88 -11.79 28.28
CA PRO A 357 -0.87 -12.17 29.26
C PRO A 357 0.53 -12.22 28.66
N THR A 358 0.69 -12.83 27.48
CA THR A 358 1.98 -12.99 26.79
C THR A 358 2.57 -11.63 26.37
N TYR A 359 1.70 -10.70 25.94
CA TYR A 359 2.10 -9.33 25.61
C TYR A 359 2.48 -8.52 26.85
N LEU A 360 1.70 -8.63 27.94
CA LEU A 360 2.01 -7.98 29.22
C LEU A 360 3.30 -8.54 29.85
N GLN A 361 3.60 -9.83 29.66
CA GLN A 361 4.81 -10.47 30.16
C GLN A 361 6.07 -10.04 29.39
N ASN A 362 5.95 -9.75 28.09
CA ASN A 362 7.05 -9.28 27.23
C ASN A 362 7.32 -7.76 27.34
N HIS A 363 6.39 -6.99 27.92
CA HIS A 363 6.50 -5.54 28.06
C HIS A 363 6.27 -5.06 29.50
N ALA A 364 6.62 -5.87 30.48
CA ALA A 364 6.79 -5.41 31.85
C ALA A 364 7.93 -4.39 31.90
N ILE A 365 7.57 -3.12 31.74
CA ILE A 365 8.42 -1.96 32.00
C ILE A 365 8.80 -2.03 33.47
N SER A 366 10.11 -2.08 33.74
CA SER A 366 10.68 -1.84 35.07
C SER A 366 10.10 -0.53 35.62
N PRO A 367 9.37 -0.53 36.74
CA PRO A 367 8.95 0.71 37.36
C PRO A 367 10.18 1.29 38.07
N SER A 368 10.81 2.30 37.48
CA SER A 368 11.67 3.22 38.21
C SER A 368 10.79 4.08 39.12
N PHE A 369 10.37 3.48 40.24
CA PHE A 369 9.90 4.21 41.41
C PHE A 369 11.07 4.27 42.39
N ASP A 370 11.64 5.46 42.57
CA ASP A 370 12.47 5.78 43.72
C ASP A 370 11.65 5.51 44.99
N GLN A 371 12.03 4.47 45.75
CA GLN A 371 12.05 4.48 47.21
C GLN A 371 12.62 3.16 47.78
N ASN A 372 13.57 3.35 48.70
CA ASN A 372 14.24 2.36 49.54
C ASN A 372 13.33 1.26 50.09
N ILE A 373 13.48 0.02 49.63
CA ILE A 373 13.15 -1.19 50.42
C ILE A 373 14.21 -2.27 50.13
N VAL A 374 14.95 -2.63 51.17
CA VAL A 374 15.86 -3.78 51.23
C VAL A 374 15.04 -5.07 51.28
N VAL A 375 15.23 -5.96 50.32
CA VAL A 375 14.83 -7.37 50.44
C VAL A 375 15.96 -8.27 49.94
N LEU A 376 16.52 -9.04 50.88
CA LEU A 376 17.47 -10.13 50.67
C LEU A 376 16.79 -11.32 49.99
N SER A 377 17.40 -11.89 48.94
CA SER A 377 17.24 -13.32 48.64
C SER A 377 18.45 -13.94 47.91
N VAL A 378 19.23 -14.66 48.71
CA VAL A 378 20.07 -15.85 48.48
C VAL A 378 20.23 -16.37 47.03
N THR A 379 21.47 -16.33 46.54
CA THR A 379 21.95 -16.99 45.32
C THR A 379 22.54 -18.37 45.64
N TYR A 380 22.10 -19.43 44.95
CA TYR A 380 22.85 -20.69 44.90
C TYR A 380 23.87 -20.66 43.77
N ARG A 381 25.12 -20.89 44.15
CA ARG A 381 26.32 -20.98 43.32
C ARG A 381 26.60 -22.45 43.01
N THR A 382 26.90 -22.77 41.77
CA THR A 382 27.70 -23.96 41.42
C THR A 382 28.76 -23.53 40.43
N ASP A 383 29.99 -23.43 40.95
CA ASP A 383 31.25 -23.31 40.22
C ASP A 383 31.55 -24.61 39.45
N LEU A 384 32.17 -24.50 38.28
CA LEU A 384 33.26 -25.39 37.88
C LEU A 384 34.14 -24.73 36.80
N SER A 385 35.34 -24.36 37.25
CA SER A 385 36.58 -24.00 36.55
C SER A 385 37.00 -25.06 35.50
N SER A 386 37.71 -24.75 34.41
CA SER A 386 39.17 -24.47 34.35
C SER A 386 39.56 -24.03 32.91
N GLN A 387 40.15 -22.85 32.67
CA GLN A 387 41.59 -22.49 32.62
C GLN A 387 42.51 -23.23 31.61
N ASN A 388 43.09 -22.40 30.72
CA ASN A 388 44.46 -22.35 30.14
C ASN A 388 44.90 -23.24 28.95
N LEU A 389 45.35 -22.58 27.86
CA LEU A 389 46.63 -22.75 27.10
C LEU A 389 46.54 -21.97 25.75
N VAL A 390 47.17 -20.80 25.59
CA VAL A 390 48.54 -20.50 25.09
C VAL A 390 48.79 -20.75 23.58
N LYS A 391 49.31 -19.69 22.93
CA LYS A 391 49.87 -19.49 21.57
C LYS A 391 50.73 -20.62 20.98
N ILE A 392 50.76 -20.72 19.63
CA ILE A 392 51.92 -20.80 18.67
C ILE A 392 51.30 -20.99 17.25
N LYS A 393 51.43 -20.11 16.25
CA LYS A 393 52.53 -19.70 15.32
C LYS A 393 52.93 -20.77 14.28
N ASN A 394 52.56 -20.50 13.01
CA ASN A 394 53.01 -21.01 11.70
C ASN A 394 53.82 -22.31 11.59
N ILE A 395 53.42 -23.17 10.66
CA ILE A 395 54.32 -23.93 9.77
C ILE A 395 53.72 -23.94 8.36
N THR A 396 54.46 -23.30 7.45
CA THR A 396 54.37 -23.43 6.00
C THR A 396 55.23 -24.64 5.59
N GLU A 397 54.81 -25.30 4.51
CA GLU A 397 55.63 -26.13 3.62
C GLU A 397 55.84 -27.61 4.00
N LEU A 398 55.04 -28.49 3.38
CA LEU A 398 55.57 -29.78 2.91
C LEU A 398 54.78 -30.30 1.69
N ASN A 399 55.43 -30.14 0.53
CA ASN A 399 55.54 -31.08 -0.58
C ASN A 399 54.30 -31.43 -1.43
N THR A 400 54.21 -30.74 -2.56
CA THR A 400 54.83 -31.19 -3.82
C THR A 400 55.32 -32.65 -3.85
N GLN A 401 54.45 -33.59 -4.24
CA GLN A 401 54.76 -34.78 -5.04
C GLN A 401 53.46 -35.52 -5.35
N LEU A 402 52.92 -35.34 -6.55
CA LEU A 402 52.21 -36.36 -7.32
C LEU A 402 51.81 -35.78 -8.68
N ALA A 403 52.82 -35.52 -9.50
CA ALA A 403 52.67 -35.55 -10.94
C ALA A 403 52.91 -36.98 -11.41
N GLN A 404 51.88 -37.58 -12.01
CA GLN A 404 51.91 -38.53 -13.14
C GLN A 404 50.70 -39.47 -13.02
N LEU A 405 49.72 -39.30 -13.91
CA LEU A 405 49.32 -40.34 -14.87
C LEU A 405 48.07 -39.91 -15.66
N PHE A 406 48.34 -39.62 -16.93
CA PHE A 406 47.54 -39.84 -18.14
C PHE A 406 47.12 -38.65 -19.01
N ARG A 407 47.56 -38.84 -20.26
CA ARG A 407 47.69 -38.01 -21.46
C ARG A 407 46.37 -37.52 -22.08
N PRO A 408 46.48 -36.49 -22.95
CA PRO A 408 45.40 -36.04 -23.83
C PRO A 408 45.34 -36.87 -25.13
N ARG A 409 44.18 -36.87 -25.79
CA ARG A 409 44.07 -37.16 -27.23
C ARG A 409 43.45 -35.97 -27.95
N GLN A 410 44.22 -35.43 -28.88
CA GLN A 410 43.79 -34.59 -30.00
C GLN A 410 42.99 -35.42 -31.02
N ILE A 411 42.19 -34.77 -31.88
CA ILE A 411 42.42 -34.69 -33.35
C ILE A 411 41.25 -33.98 -34.08
N ASN A 412 41.64 -32.93 -34.81
CA ASN A 412 41.27 -32.42 -36.15
C ASN A 412 39.84 -32.01 -36.58
N LEU A 413 39.76 -30.71 -36.91
CA LEU A 413 39.56 -30.12 -38.26
C LEU A 413 38.52 -30.77 -39.20
N LEU A 414 37.54 -29.97 -39.63
CA LEU A 414 37.29 -29.75 -41.06
C LEU A 414 36.67 -28.36 -41.32
N ILE A 415 37.26 -27.67 -42.29
CA ILE A 415 36.82 -26.44 -42.95
C ILE A 415 35.92 -26.85 -44.12
N THR A 416 34.81 -26.15 -44.37
CA THR A 416 34.48 -25.61 -45.71
C THR A 416 33.33 -24.60 -45.68
N SER A 417 33.62 -23.51 -46.37
CA SER A 417 32.82 -22.43 -46.96
C SER A 417 31.77 -22.89 -47.99
N TYR A 418 30.64 -22.18 -48.13
CA TYR A 418 30.39 -21.21 -49.22
C TYR A 418 28.92 -20.74 -49.31
N ASP A 419 28.80 -19.49 -49.79
CA ASP A 419 27.75 -18.86 -50.61
C ASP A 419 26.41 -18.40 -50.02
N PHE A 420 26.39 -17.07 -49.83
CA PHE A 420 25.24 -16.18 -49.90
C PHE A 420 24.66 -16.16 -51.33
N ILE A 421 23.39 -16.48 -51.46
CA ILE A 421 22.55 -16.05 -52.60
C ILE A 421 21.47 -15.13 -52.05
N ILE A 422 21.47 -13.90 -52.54
CA ILE A 422 20.44 -12.89 -52.35
C ILE A 422 19.17 -13.38 -53.05
N SER A 423 18.09 -13.57 -52.29
CA SER A 423 16.73 -13.57 -52.83
C SER A 423 15.93 -12.49 -52.12
N LYS A 424 15.54 -11.51 -52.94
CA LYS A 424 14.70 -10.38 -52.66
C LYS A 424 13.27 -10.89 -52.79
N ASP A 425 12.47 -10.88 -51.73
CA ASP A 425 11.02 -10.95 -51.91
C ASP A 425 10.26 -10.07 -50.91
N ILE A 426 9.43 -9.25 -51.53
CA ILE A 426 8.53 -8.26 -50.96
C ILE A 426 7.34 -9.01 -50.36
N SER A 427 7.08 -8.83 -49.07
CA SER A 427 5.78 -9.17 -48.49
C SER A 427 5.12 -7.91 -47.93
N ASN A 428 4.09 -7.47 -48.63
CA ASN A 428 3.17 -6.42 -48.21
C ASN A 428 2.44 -6.86 -46.94
N LEU A 429 2.59 -6.09 -45.87
CA LEU A 429 1.76 -6.19 -44.67
C LEU A 429 0.58 -5.22 -44.81
N VAL A 430 -0.62 -5.78 -44.94
CA VAL A 430 -1.88 -5.05 -44.74
C VAL A 430 -2.10 -4.95 -43.23
N SER A 431 -2.08 -3.75 -42.69
CA SER A 431 -2.44 -3.48 -41.29
C SER A 431 -3.96 -3.47 -41.14
N ILE A 432 -4.50 -4.26 -40.22
CA ILE A 432 -5.89 -4.11 -39.75
C ILE A 432 -5.85 -3.30 -38.46
N GLN A 433 -6.52 -2.15 -38.49
CA GLN A 433 -6.60 -1.19 -37.38
C GLN A 433 -7.93 -1.41 -36.64
N CYS A 434 -7.88 -1.73 -35.36
CA CYS A 434 -9.05 -1.73 -34.48
C CYS A 434 -9.35 -0.30 -33.97
N ALA A 435 -10.60 -0.06 -33.57
CA ALA A 435 -11.15 1.26 -33.23
C ALA A 435 -10.50 1.96 -32.00
N ASP A 436 -9.52 1.35 -31.35
CA ASP A 436 -8.77 1.91 -30.21
C ASP A 436 -7.25 2.03 -30.45
N GLY A 437 -6.76 1.71 -31.67
CA GLY A 437 -5.38 2.01 -32.08
C GLY A 437 -4.27 1.11 -31.52
N SER A 438 -4.57 -0.04 -30.91
CA SER A 438 -3.54 -0.96 -30.39
C SER A 438 -3.05 -2.00 -31.42
N LEU A 439 -1.72 -2.26 -31.45
CA LEU A 439 -1.03 -3.21 -32.34
C LEU A 439 -0.61 -4.46 -31.55
N PHE A 440 -1.16 -5.63 -31.87
CA PHE A 440 -0.75 -6.92 -31.30
C PHE A 440 0.19 -7.68 -32.25
N SER A 441 1.38 -8.05 -31.78
CA SER A 441 2.23 -9.05 -32.42
C SER A 441 2.74 -10.09 -31.41
N GLY A 442 2.47 -11.37 -31.68
CA GLY A 442 3.32 -12.48 -31.24
C GLY A 442 2.79 -13.41 -30.16
N VAL A 443 1.99 -14.41 -30.54
CA VAL A 443 2.01 -15.75 -29.92
C VAL A 443 1.81 -16.80 -31.03
N PRO A 444 2.68 -17.82 -31.19
CA PRO A 444 2.42 -18.91 -32.10
C PRO A 444 1.42 -19.88 -31.43
N LEU A 445 0.21 -19.96 -32.00
CA LEU A 445 -0.77 -20.96 -31.61
C LEU A 445 -0.42 -22.30 -32.29
N ASN A 446 0.22 -23.20 -31.56
CA ASN A 446 0.39 -24.60 -31.98
C ASN A 446 -0.94 -25.34 -31.79
N LEU A 447 -1.78 -25.37 -32.82
CA LEU A 447 -2.95 -26.24 -32.89
C LEU A 447 -2.55 -27.58 -33.51
N ARG A 448 -2.54 -28.63 -32.69
CA ARG A 448 -2.41 -30.02 -33.16
C ARG A 448 -3.80 -30.53 -33.54
N PHE A 449 -4.09 -30.61 -34.84
CA PHE A 449 -5.31 -31.26 -35.34
C PHE A 449 -5.02 -32.71 -35.70
N THR A 450 -5.69 -33.64 -35.04
CA THR A 450 -5.87 -35.02 -35.52
C THR A 450 -7.03 -35.02 -36.52
N LEU A 451 -6.73 -35.21 -37.80
CA LEU A 451 -7.72 -35.40 -38.85
C LEU A 451 -7.84 -36.89 -39.19
N GLY A 452 -9.05 -37.44 -39.01
CA GLY A 452 -9.48 -38.67 -39.67
C GLY A 452 -9.80 -38.41 -41.15
N PRO A 453 -9.84 -39.46 -42.00
CA PRO A 453 -9.73 -39.30 -43.44
C PRO A 453 -11.10 -39.10 -44.10
N ALA A 454 -11.31 -37.96 -44.76
CA ALA A 454 -12.12 -37.85 -45.98
C ALA A 454 -11.84 -36.49 -46.65
N GLN A 455 -11.19 -36.55 -47.81
CA GLN A 455 -10.83 -35.41 -48.65
C GLN A 455 -12.05 -34.78 -49.33
N LYS A 456 -12.13 -33.44 -49.29
CA LYS A 456 -12.56 -32.64 -50.46
C LYS A 456 -11.85 -31.29 -50.43
N GLN A 457 -10.95 -31.07 -51.40
CA GLN A 457 -10.22 -29.81 -51.58
C GLN A 457 -11.17 -28.71 -52.06
N ILE A 458 -11.26 -27.62 -51.30
CA ILE A 458 -11.84 -26.35 -51.75
C ILE A 458 -10.69 -25.54 -52.38
N THR A 459 -10.88 -25.09 -53.62
CA THR A 459 -9.85 -24.34 -54.35
C THR A 459 -9.84 -22.86 -53.95
N ASN A 460 -8.67 -22.22 -54.08
CA ASN A 460 -8.39 -20.83 -53.69
C ASN A 460 -9.33 -19.80 -54.37
N SER A 461 -9.97 -20.15 -55.49
CA SER A 461 -10.94 -19.28 -56.17
C SER A 461 -12.31 -19.27 -55.49
N GLN A 462 -12.74 -20.37 -54.86
CA GLN A 462 -13.99 -20.42 -54.10
C GLN A 462 -13.88 -19.63 -52.79
N TRP A 463 -12.68 -19.61 -52.16
CA TRP A 463 -12.42 -18.82 -50.96
C TRP A 463 -12.47 -17.31 -51.25
N LYS A 464 -11.82 -16.85 -52.34
CA LYS A 464 -11.87 -15.44 -52.77
C LYS A 464 -13.29 -14.95 -53.08
N LYS A 465 -14.15 -15.80 -53.64
CA LYS A 465 -15.54 -15.44 -53.96
C LYS A 465 -16.41 -15.30 -52.70
N TYR A 466 -16.10 -16.05 -51.65
CA TYR A 466 -16.82 -15.98 -50.38
C TYR A 466 -16.44 -14.72 -49.57
N VAL A 467 -15.16 -14.34 -49.58
CA VAL A 467 -14.64 -13.14 -48.89
C VAL A 467 -15.13 -11.84 -49.51
N ASN A 468 -15.10 -11.75 -50.85
CA ASN A 468 -15.54 -10.55 -51.53
C ASN A 468 -17.06 -10.33 -51.37
N LYS A 469 -17.84 -11.40 -51.18
CA LYS A 469 -19.27 -11.30 -50.85
C LYS A 469 -19.52 -10.82 -49.42
N LEU A 470 -18.61 -11.14 -48.48
CA LEU A 470 -18.69 -10.71 -47.08
C LEU A 470 -18.25 -9.24 -46.91
N LEU A 471 -17.19 -8.82 -47.59
CA LEU A 471 -16.67 -7.44 -47.54
C LEU A 471 -17.62 -6.42 -48.18
N ASN A 472 -18.30 -6.78 -49.28
CA ASN A 472 -19.25 -5.87 -49.94
C ASN A 472 -20.54 -5.66 -49.12
N ASN A 473 -20.93 -6.61 -48.26
CA ASN A 473 -22.08 -6.45 -47.37
C ASN A 473 -21.76 -5.57 -46.14
N LEU A 474 -20.50 -5.49 -45.71
CA LEU A 474 -20.07 -4.68 -44.57
C LEU A 474 -19.89 -3.19 -44.92
N GLN A 475 -19.62 -2.86 -46.19
CA GLN A 475 -19.47 -1.47 -46.63
C GLN A 475 -20.81 -0.72 -46.86
N PHE A 476 -21.94 -1.42 -46.88
CA PHE A 476 -23.24 -0.81 -47.16
C PHE A 476 -23.94 -0.23 -45.91
N GLU A 477 -23.60 -0.72 -44.71
CA GLU A 477 -24.23 -0.27 -43.45
C GLU A 477 -23.55 0.97 -42.81
N TYR A 478 -22.32 1.30 -43.22
CA TYR A 478 -21.58 2.41 -42.60
C TYR A 478 -22.00 3.81 -43.09
N LYS A 479 -22.70 3.90 -44.24
CA LYS A 479 -23.08 5.18 -44.85
C LYS A 479 -24.43 5.73 -44.39
N LYS A 480 -25.19 4.97 -43.57
CA LYS A 480 -26.52 5.35 -43.09
C LYS A 480 -26.52 5.98 -41.70
N PHE A 481 -25.39 5.92 -40.98
CA PHE A 481 -25.30 6.33 -39.56
C PHE A 481 -24.76 7.76 -39.33
N SER A 482 -24.44 8.52 -40.38
CA SER A 482 -23.81 9.85 -40.27
C SER A 482 -24.75 11.04 -40.57
N ILE A 483 -26.04 10.83 -40.82
CA ILE A 483 -26.98 11.92 -41.23
C ILE A 483 -28.14 12.15 -40.25
N ILE A 484 -28.23 11.42 -39.12
CA ILE A 484 -29.33 11.60 -38.16
C ILE A 484 -28.76 11.92 -36.77
N MET A 485 -28.15 13.09 -36.61
CA MET A 485 -27.96 13.73 -35.30
C MET A 485 -27.93 15.26 -35.44
N SER A 486 -28.98 15.78 -36.08
CA SER A 486 -29.43 17.15 -35.84
C SER A 486 -30.95 17.15 -36.05
N SER A 487 -31.68 17.76 -35.11
CA SER A 487 -33.15 17.83 -35.00
C SER A 487 -33.86 16.55 -34.52
N ILE A 488 -34.40 16.59 -33.30
CA ILE A 488 -35.84 16.50 -32.99
C ILE A 488 -36.03 16.66 -31.47
N THR A 489 -36.75 17.71 -31.11
CA THR A 489 -37.35 18.00 -29.82
C THR A 489 -38.84 17.64 -29.91
N ASP A 490 -39.27 16.48 -29.40
CA ASP A 490 -40.68 16.21 -29.02
C ASP A 490 -40.79 14.90 -28.20
N PRO A 491 -41.43 14.88 -27.01
CA PRO A 491 -41.59 13.68 -26.20
C PRO A 491 -42.98 13.05 -26.40
N THR A 492 -43.29 12.55 -27.58
CA THR A 492 -44.35 11.53 -27.74
C THR A 492 -44.02 10.61 -28.90
N ILE A 493 -44.29 9.32 -28.73
CA ILE A 493 -44.10 8.18 -29.66
C ILE A 493 -42.76 7.44 -29.45
N ILE A 494 -42.84 6.24 -28.85
CA ILE A 494 -42.34 4.98 -29.43
C ILE A 494 -42.83 3.80 -28.55
N ARG A 495 -43.67 2.95 -29.15
CA ARG A 495 -43.91 1.57 -28.74
C ARG A 495 -42.90 0.67 -29.48
N SER A 496 -42.29 -0.24 -28.73
CA SER A 496 -41.78 -1.56 -29.13
C SER A 496 -40.96 -1.68 -30.42
N VAL A 497 -39.63 -1.67 -30.26
CA VAL A 497 -38.70 -2.50 -31.05
C VAL A 497 -37.73 -3.15 -30.05
N GLN A 498 -37.90 -4.45 -29.80
CA GLN A 498 -36.94 -5.27 -29.08
C GLN A 498 -35.86 -5.72 -30.08
N LEU A 499 -34.65 -5.20 -29.94
CA LEU A 499 -33.44 -5.80 -30.52
C LEU A 499 -32.80 -6.68 -29.44
N GLU A 500 -32.82 -7.99 -29.66
CA GLU A 500 -32.03 -8.95 -28.91
C GLU A 500 -30.54 -8.68 -29.15
N PHE A 501 -29.90 -8.02 -28.19
CA PHE A 501 -28.46 -8.11 -28.03
C PHE A 501 -28.15 -9.44 -27.34
N CYS A 502 -27.43 -10.33 -28.03
CA CYS A 502 -26.72 -11.44 -27.44
C CYS A 502 -25.76 -10.91 -26.37
N SER A 503 -26.22 -10.95 -25.12
CA SER A 503 -25.42 -10.77 -23.92
C SER A 503 -24.43 -11.94 -23.80
N LEU A 504 -23.15 -11.68 -24.02
CA LEU A 504 -22.06 -12.46 -23.43
C LEU A 504 -21.97 -12.09 -21.95
N GLU A 505 -22.93 -12.61 -21.17
CA GLU A 505 -22.89 -12.58 -19.71
C GLU A 505 -23.38 -13.94 -19.20
N LYS A 506 -22.67 -14.45 -18.18
CA LYS A 506 -22.80 -15.77 -17.53
C LYS A 506 -21.97 -16.91 -18.13
N LEU A 507 -20.65 -16.79 -18.01
CA LEU A 507 -19.91 -17.86 -17.36
C LEU A 507 -19.87 -17.58 -15.86
N SER A 508 -20.32 -18.57 -15.09
CA SER A 508 -20.33 -18.60 -13.63
C SER A 508 -18.95 -18.31 -13.03
N PRO A 509 -18.84 -17.50 -11.96
CA PRO A 509 -17.59 -17.37 -11.19
C PRO A 509 -17.20 -18.63 -10.40
N ASP A 510 -18.07 -19.63 -10.29
CA ASP A 510 -17.85 -20.82 -9.45
C ASP A 510 -17.20 -22.01 -10.20
N ALA A 511 -16.66 -21.80 -11.40
CA ALA A 511 -15.94 -22.84 -12.16
C ALA A 511 -14.47 -22.50 -12.49
N THR A 512 -13.92 -21.38 -12.02
CA THR A 512 -12.51 -20.98 -12.25
C THR A 512 -11.57 -21.25 -11.08
N ASN A 513 -12.01 -21.92 -10.01
CA ASN A 513 -11.17 -22.28 -8.86
C ASN A 513 -10.54 -23.67 -8.92
N THR A 514 -10.33 -24.23 -10.12
CA THR A 514 -9.48 -25.44 -10.28
C THR A 514 -8.87 -25.59 -11.67
N LEU A 515 -8.43 -24.50 -12.28
CA LEU A 515 -7.29 -24.57 -13.19
C LEU A 515 -6.10 -24.01 -12.43
N ILE A 516 -5.47 -24.87 -11.63
CA ILE A 516 -4.05 -24.70 -11.31
C ILE A 516 -3.38 -24.70 -12.68
N THR A 517 -3.17 -23.52 -13.27
CA THR A 517 -2.24 -23.40 -14.38
C THR A 517 -0.89 -23.70 -13.78
N ASP A 518 -0.45 -24.94 -13.90
CA ASP A 518 0.87 -25.36 -13.47
C ASP A 518 1.89 -24.36 -14.00
N LYS A 519 2.61 -23.71 -13.07
CA LYS A 519 3.64 -22.74 -13.42
C LYS A 519 4.67 -23.38 -14.34
N ILE A 520 5.09 -22.65 -15.36
CA ILE A 520 6.05 -23.15 -16.33
C ILE A 520 7.39 -23.34 -15.63
N ARG A 521 7.95 -24.55 -15.68
CA ARG A 521 9.23 -24.86 -15.07
C ARG A 521 10.37 -24.39 -15.97
N LEU A 522 11.27 -23.56 -15.43
CA LEU A 522 12.46 -23.10 -16.11
C LEU A 522 13.72 -23.58 -15.37
N ASN A 523 14.70 -24.04 -16.13
CA ASN A 523 16.06 -24.24 -15.62
C ASN A 523 16.93 -23.06 -16.07
N CYS A 524 17.45 -22.31 -15.10
CA CYS A 524 18.27 -21.13 -15.31
C CYS A 524 19.49 -21.26 -14.40
N PRO A 525 20.61 -21.86 -14.84
CA PRO A 525 21.79 -22.05 -14.00
C PRO A 525 22.21 -20.79 -13.24
N VAL A 526 22.11 -19.63 -13.89
CA VAL A 526 22.23 -18.30 -13.27
C VAL A 526 20.92 -17.54 -13.46
N ALA A 527 20.35 -17.05 -12.36
CA ALA A 527 19.15 -16.21 -12.38
C ALA A 527 19.45 -14.82 -11.80
N ILE A 528 19.02 -13.78 -12.51
CA ILE A 528 19.07 -12.38 -12.08
C ILE A 528 17.64 -11.91 -11.81
N LEU A 529 17.37 -11.47 -10.58
CA LEU A 529 16.06 -10.94 -10.20
C LEU A 529 16.12 -9.41 -10.18
N GLY A 530 15.56 -8.78 -11.20
CA GLY A 530 15.57 -7.33 -11.44
C GLY A 530 16.42 -6.93 -12.65
N ALA A 531 15.81 -6.19 -13.59
CA ALA A 531 16.45 -5.64 -14.80
C ALA A 531 16.69 -4.12 -14.69
N GLY A 532 16.99 -3.65 -13.47
CA GLY A 532 17.59 -2.33 -13.24
C GLY A 532 19.08 -2.34 -13.59
N ILE A 533 19.76 -1.19 -13.42
CA ILE A 533 21.15 -1.01 -13.85
C ILE A 533 22.12 -2.12 -13.39
N ALA A 534 22.10 -2.53 -12.12
CA ALA A 534 23.02 -3.55 -11.62
C ALA A 534 22.76 -4.92 -12.25
N GLY A 535 21.50 -5.36 -12.31
CA GLY A 535 21.14 -6.63 -12.95
C GLY A 535 21.44 -6.63 -14.45
N SER A 536 21.17 -5.52 -15.13
CA SER A 536 21.49 -5.36 -16.56
C SER A 536 23.00 -5.34 -16.83
N HIS A 537 23.80 -4.71 -15.96
CA HIS A 537 25.25 -4.70 -16.10
C HIS A 537 25.83 -6.12 -15.91
N ILE A 538 25.37 -6.86 -14.91
CA ILE A 538 25.79 -8.26 -14.72
C ILE A 538 25.37 -9.11 -15.92
N ALA A 539 24.14 -8.95 -16.41
CA ALA A 539 23.67 -9.66 -17.59
C ALA A 539 24.51 -9.39 -18.83
N TYR A 540 24.88 -8.13 -19.04
CA TYR A 540 25.73 -7.71 -20.14
C TYR A 540 27.13 -8.33 -20.06
N ARG A 541 27.74 -8.35 -18.87
CA ARG A 541 29.08 -8.93 -18.65
C ARG A 541 29.08 -10.47 -18.69
N LEU A 542 28.05 -11.13 -18.15
CA LEU A 542 27.95 -12.60 -18.11
C LEU A 542 27.37 -13.21 -19.38
N GLY A 543 26.63 -12.43 -20.19
CA GLY A 543 25.98 -12.89 -21.41
C GLY A 543 26.89 -13.72 -22.32
N PRO A 544 28.10 -13.24 -22.68
CA PRO A 544 29.01 -14.00 -23.54
C PRO A 544 29.39 -15.39 -23.00
N ARG A 545 29.47 -15.55 -21.68
CA ARG A 545 29.87 -16.80 -21.01
C ARG A 545 28.70 -17.78 -20.83
N PHE A 546 27.53 -17.27 -20.44
CA PHE A 546 26.39 -18.13 -20.03
C PHE A 546 25.31 -18.25 -21.10
N LYS A 547 25.22 -17.29 -22.02
CA LYS A 547 24.22 -17.25 -23.09
C LYS A 547 22.79 -17.47 -22.58
N ASN A 548 22.07 -18.42 -23.16
CA ASN A 548 20.72 -18.82 -22.76
C ASN A 548 20.64 -19.50 -21.37
N ASN A 549 21.76 -19.82 -20.72
CA ASN A 549 21.77 -20.31 -19.33
C ASN A 549 21.64 -19.17 -18.30
N LEU A 550 21.63 -17.92 -18.75
CA LEU A 550 21.36 -16.74 -17.95
C LEU A 550 19.93 -16.27 -18.17
N CYS A 551 19.17 -16.14 -17.08
CA CYS A 551 17.80 -15.64 -17.11
C CYS A 551 17.68 -14.38 -16.25
N ILE A 552 16.93 -13.40 -16.75
CA ILE A 552 16.59 -12.16 -16.05
C ILE A 552 15.08 -12.11 -15.87
N PHE A 553 14.63 -11.83 -14.65
CA PHE A 553 13.22 -11.66 -14.33
C PHE A 553 12.98 -10.24 -13.84
N GLU A 554 12.11 -9.51 -14.53
CA GLU A 554 11.73 -8.13 -14.22
C GLU A 554 10.24 -8.08 -13.91
N ARG A 555 9.90 -7.40 -12.81
CA ARG A 555 8.51 -7.27 -12.38
C ARG A 555 7.72 -6.36 -13.30
N GLU A 556 8.32 -5.26 -13.74
CA GLU A 556 7.63 -4.28 -14.56
C GLU A 556 7.54 -4.77 -16.02
N ASN A 557 6.65 -4.16 -16.81
CA ASN A 557 6.59 -4.39 -18.27
C ASN A 557 7.74 -3.70 -19.03
N TYR A 558 8.72 -3.13 -18.30
CA TYR A 558 9.86 -2.39 -18.84
C TYR A 558 11.12 -2.67 -18.04
N VAL A 559 12.27 -2.42 -18.65
CA VAL A 559 13.60 -2.54 -18.03
C VAL A 559 14.21 -1.17 -17.74
N GLY A 560 15.15 -1.08 -16.79
CA GLY A 560 15.80 0.17 -16.38
C GLY A 560 15.58 0.53 -14.92
N GLY A 561 14.48 0.07 -14.32
CA GLY A 561 14.11 0.39 -12.95
C GLY A 561 14.00 1.90 -12.73
N ARG A 562 14.96 2.46 -11.99
CA ARG A 562 15.02 3.90 -11.62
C ARG A 562 15.78 4.75 -12.63
N LEU A 563 16.31 4.15 -13.70
CA LEU A 563 16.69 4.87 -14.92
C LEU A 563 15.49 4.82 -15.87
N TYR A 564 14.59 5.78 -15.70
CA TYR A 564 13.29 5.81 -16.34
C TYR A 564 13.12 7.15 -17.06
N ASP A 565 13.15 7.07 -18.38
CA ASP A 565 12.95 8.20 -19.28
C ASP A 565 11.66 7.96 -20.08
N LEU A 566 10.96 9.03 -20.41
CA LEU A 566 9.80 9.01 -21.31
C LEU A 566 10.08 9.88 -22.53
N ASP A 567 9.60 9.50 -23.71
CA ASP A 567 9.56 10.40 -24.85
C ASP A 567 8.37 11.37 -24.78
N ASN A 568 8.24 12.26 -25.78
CA ASN A 568 7.14 13.24 -25.84
C ASN A 568 5.74 12.61 -25.88
N ASN A 569 5.65 11.38 -26.37
CA ASN A 569 4.43 10.60 -26.46
C ASN A 569 4.20 9.73 -25.21
N GLU A 570 4.97 9.96 -24.14
CA GLU A 570 4.91 9.21 -22.88
C GLU A 570 5.30 7.74 -23.01
N ASN A 571 6.02 7.38 -24.08
CA ASN A 571 6.50 6.03 -24.27
C ASN A 571 7.89 5.86 -23.68
N ILE A 572 8.17 4.65 -23.22
CA ILE A 572 9.50 4.26 -22.76
C ILE A 572 10.37 4.06 -24.00
N PRO A 573 11.51 4.77 -24.14
CA PRO A 573 12.33 4.67 -25.33
C PRO A 573 12.97 3.29 -25.45
N LEU A 574 13.04 2.80 -26.70
CA LEU A 574 13.78 1.59 -27.06
C LEU A 574 15.29 1.87 -27.08
N ALA A 575 16.10 0.80 -27.11
CA ALA A 575 17.54 0.93 -27.29
C ALA A 575 17.86 1.65 -28.61
N TYR A 576 18.83 2.56 -28.58
CA TYR A 576 19.26 3.39 -29.72
C TYR A 576 18.20 4.39 -30.24
N SER A 577 17.13 4.62 -29.48
CA SER A 577 16.17 5.69 -29.81
C SER A 577 16.87 7.06 -29.81
N SER A 578 16.55 7.88 -30.81
CA SER A 578 16.97 9.28 -30.93
C SER A 578 15.88 10.27 -30.50
N ASN A 579 14.75 9.78 -30.00
CA ASN A 579 13.65 10.64 -29.57
C ASN A 579 14.11 11.53 -28.41
N PRO A 580 13.68 12.81 -28.37
CA PRO A 580 13.83 13.63 -27.18
C PRO A 580 13.15 12.96 -25.98
N ILE A 581 13.81 13.00 -24.82
CA ILE A 581 13.35 12.36 -23.60
C ILE A 581 13.16 13.33 -22.45
N ILE A 582 12.30 12.95 -21.52
CA ILE A 582 12.09 13.55 -20.21
C ILE A 582 12.57 12.55 -19.14
N PRO A 583 13.56 12.92 -18.32
CA PRO A 583 14.06 12.04 -17.28
C PRO A 583 13.17 12.11 -16.03
N PHE A 584 12.64 10.95 -15.67
CA PHE A 584 11.87 10.74 -14.43
C PHE A 584 12.67 10.00 -13.36
N GLY A 585 13.94 9.69 -13.62
CA GLY A 585 14.84 9.07 -12.65
C GLY A 585 16.23 9.69 -12.70
N GLY A 586 17.27 8.86 -12.69
CA GLY A 586 18.64 9.32 -12.91
C GLY A 586 18.79 9.98 -14.28
N MET A 587 19.47 11.13 -14.34
CA MET A 587 19.51 11.98 -15.55
C MET A 587 20.90 12.44 -15.97
N ARG A 588 21.89 12.34 -15.07
CA ARG A 588 23.22 12.93 -15.22
C ARG A 588 24.26 12.09 -14.50
N PHE A 589 25.52 12.34 -14.83
CA PHE A 589 26.69 11.75 -14.18
C PHE A 589 27.85 12.77 -14.16
N TYR A 590 28.87 12.54 -13.35
CA TYR A 590 30.04 13.41 -13.26
C TYR A 590 31.24 12.86 -14.03
N ALA A 591 32.15 13.74 -14.45
CA ALA A 591 33.40 13.36 -15.14
C ALA A 591 34.24 12.36 -14.34
N ASN A 592 34.29 12.53 -13.01
CA ASN A 592 35.07 11.73 -12.07
C ASN A 592 34.31 10.51 -11.53
N GLN A 593 33.31 10.03 -12.28
CA GLN A 593 32.68 8.72 -12.13
C GLN A 593 33.18 7.81 -13.28
N PRO A 594 34.45 7.37 -13.25
CA PRO A 594 35.11 6.74 -14.40
C PRO A 594 34.43 5.43 -14.83
N VAL A 595 33.86 4.68 -13.89
CA VAL A 595 33.13 3.45 -14.16
C VAL A 595 31.88 3.72 -15.02
N VAL A 596 31.14 4.79 -14.70
CA VAL A 596 29.96 5.20 -15.45
C VAL A 596 30.35 5.72 -16.84
N LYS A 597 31.36 6.60 -16.89
CA LYS A 597 31.83 7.19 -18.14
C LYS A 597 32.34 6.11 -19.10
N GLN A 598 33.17 5.19 -18.64
CA GLN A 598 33.67 4.09 -19.47
C GLN A 598 32.52 3.23 -20.00
N LEU A 599 31.51 2.93 -19.19
CA LEU A 599 30.36 2.16 -19.65
C LEU A 599 29.54 2.91 -20.72
N ILE A 600 29.36 4.23 -20.56
CA ILE A 600 28.70 5.09 -21.55
C ILE A 600 29.47 5.09 -22.87
N ASP A 601 30.80 5.26 -22.81
CA ASP A 601 31.69 5.25 -23.97
C ASP A 601 31.66 3.87 -24.66
N GLU A 602 31.70 2.78 -23.89
CA GLU A 602 31.61 1.40 -24.37
C GLU A 602 30.28 1.12 -25.11
N LEU A 603 29.18 1.69 -24.62
CA LEU A 603 27.85 1.55 -25.24
C LEU A 603 27.60 2.57 -26.36
N ASN A 604 28.61 3.37 -26.72
CA ASN A 604 28.56 4.42 -27.73
C ASN A 604 27.41 5.42 -27.52
N ILE A 605 27.20 5.82 -26.26
CA ILE A 605 26.17 6.80 -25.89
C ILE A 605 26.81 8.19 -25.88
N SER A 606 26.27 9.11 -26.68
CA SER A 606 26.78 10.48 -26.71
C SER A 606 26.25 11.30 -25.54
N TYR A 607 27.06 12.23 -25.05
CA TYR A 607 26.74 13.13 -23.95
C TYR A 607 27.35 14.52 -24.16
N TYR A 608 26.83 15.51 -23.44
CA TYR A 608 27.34 16.88 -23.43
C TYR A 608 27.54 17.36 -21.99
N GLN A 609 28.50 18.26 -21.80
CA GLN A 609 28.71 18.96 -20.54
C GLN A 609 27.64 20.03 -20.37
N TYR A 610 27.18 20.24 -19.14
CA TYR A 610 26.27 21.32 -18.83
C TYR A 610 26.60 21.98 -17.49
N ASP A 611 26.81 23.28 -17.53
CA ASP A 611 27.10 24.11 -16.37
C ASP A 611 25.88 24.99 -16.07
N TYR A 612 25.40 24.93 -14.83
CA TYR A 612 24.28 25.76 -14.39
C TYR A 612 24.70 27.22 -14.31
N GLN A 613 23.97 28.09 -14.98
CA GLN A 613 24.21 29.53 -15.04
C GLN A 613 23.60 30.23 -13.83
N THR A 614 22.29 30.06 -13.61
CA THR A 614 21.58 30.76 -12.51
C THR A 614 20.74 29.80 -11.70
N THR A 615 20.81 29.98 -10.39
CA THR A 615 20.05 29.22 -9.40
C THR A 615 19.30 30.19 -8.51
N LEU A 616 17.97 30.08 -8.45
CA LEU A 616 17.12 30.94 -7.62
C LEU A 616 16.78 30.24 -6.30
N ILE A 617 17.02 30.91 -5.18
CA ILE A 617 16.75 30.39 -3.85
C ILE A 617 15.75 31.31 -3.15
N LYS A 618 14.68 30.72 -2.62
CA LYS A 618 13.73 31.46 -1.76
C LYS A 618 13.72 30.91 -0.34
N THR A 619 14.19 31.72 0.60
CA THR A 619 14.10 31.43 2.04
C THR A 619 13.79 32.70 2.83
N ARG A 620 13.15 32.53 4.00
CA ARG A 620 12.77 33.61 4.92
C ARG A 620 12.09 34.81 4.24
N GLY A 621 11.30 34.54 3.19
CA GLY A 621 10.51 35.54 2.44
C GLY A 621 11.33 36.37 1.45
N LYS A 622 12.61 36.05 1.25
CA LYS A 622 13.55 36.76 0.39
C LYS A 622 14.06 35.84 -0.72
N PHE A 623 14.62 36.44 -1.78
CA PHE A 623 15.12 35.75 -2.97
C PHE A 623 16.62 35.98 -3.13
N TYR A 624 17.33 34.98 -3.62
CA TYR A 624 18.78 34.98 -3.78
C TYR A 624 19.20 34.25 -5.05
N THR A 625 20.32 34.66 -5.63
CA THR A 625 20.94 33.96 -6.76
C THR A 625 22.25 33.24 -6.39
N SER A 626 22.71 33.38 -5.14
CA SER A 626 23.90 32.70 -4.61
C SER A 626 23.74 32.33 -3.13
N TYR A 627 24.52 31.34 -2.68
CA TYR A 627 24.59 30.92 -1.28
C TYR A 627 25.12 32.03 -0.36
N ASN A 628 26.15 32.75 -0.79
CA ASN A 628 26.77 33.82 0.01
C ASN A 628 25.82 35.00 0.22
N GLU A 629 25.05 35.37 -0.80
CA GLU A 629 24.02 36.40 -0.66
C GLU A 629 22.92 35.96 0.31
N MET A 630 22.46 34.71 0.20
CA MET A 630 21.46 34.15 1.11
C MET A 630 21.97 34.13 2.56
N CYS A 631 23.18 33.64 2.78
CA CYS A 631 23.82 33.60 4.09
C CYS A 631 23.87 35.02 4.70
N SER A 632 24.53 35.96 4.01
CA SER A 632 24.78 37.30 4.54
C SER A 632 23.51 38.12 4.81
N LYS A 633 22.44 37.93 4.02
CA LYS A 633 21.19 38.70 4.15
C LYS A 633 20.11 38.04 5.01
N SER A 634 20.16 36.73 5.24
CA SER A 634 19.15 35.99 6.02
C SER A 634 19.66 35.35 7.30
N TYR A 635 20.97 35.10 7.41
CA TYR A 635 21.59 34.39 8.53
C TYR A 635 22.74 35.24 9.06
N THR A 636 22.42 36.45 9.52
CA THR A 636 23.38 37.50 9.89
C THR A 636 24.31 37.14 11.04
N ASN A 637 24.04 36.04 11.75
CA ASN A 637 24.86 35.53 12.84
C ASN A 637 25.91 34.51 12.37
N LEU A 638 25.96 34.18 11.07
CA LEU A 638 26.93 33.27 10.48
C LEU A 638 28.04 34.04 9.77
N ASP A 639 29.24 33.44 9.74
CA ASP A 639 30.27 33.88 8.82
C ASP A 639 29.91 33.40 7.42
N CYS A 640 29.73 34.37 6.52
CA CYS A 640 29.27 34.16 5.16
C CYS A 640 30.36 34.48 4.13
N THR A 641 31.61 34.62 4.59
CA THR A 641 32.76 34.83 3.72
C THR A 641 33.26 33.52 3.15
N ASP A 642 33.75 33.56 1.91
CA ASP A 642 34.46 32.42 1.35
C ASP A 642 35.78 32.25 2.11
N ASP A 643 36.17 31.00 2.36
CA ASP A 643 37.44 30.73 3.01
C ASP A 643 38.63 30.93 2.04
N SER A 644 39.85 30.70 2.53
CA SER A 644 41.07 30.83 1.72
C SER A 644 41.13 29.90 0.51
N SER A 645 40.31 28.84 0.48
CA SER A 645 40.20 27.91 -0.63
C SER A 645 39.07 28.23 -1.61
N GLY A 646 38.29 29.29 -1.33
CA GLY A 646 37.14 29.70 -2.12
C GLY A 646 35.87 28.88 -1.84
N MET A 647 35.81 28.13 -0.74
CA MET A 647 34.61 27.42 -0.34
C MET A 647 33.59 28.40 0.24
N ASN A 648 32.36 28.33 -0.25
CA ASN A 648 31.25 29.12 0.29
C ASN A 648 30.84 28.61 1.67
N ALA A 649 30.03 29.41 2.38
CA ALA A 649 29.59 29.08 3.73
C ALA A 649 28.86 27.73 3.86
N GLN A 650 28.13 27.28 2.82
CA GLN A 650 27.49 25.97 2.86
C GLN A 650 28.54 24.84 2.84
N ASP A 651 29.51 24.93 1.95
CA ASP A 651 30.55 23.93 1.80
C ASP A 651 31.44 23.85 3.05
N GLN A 652 31.76 25.00 3.65
CA GLN A 652 32.49 25.07 4.92
C GLN A 652 31.75 24.34 6.06
N LEU A 653 30.41 24.46 6.14
CA LEU A 653 29.63 23.75 7.16
C LEU A 653 29.63 22.23 6.94
N TRP A 654 29.57 21.78 5.69
CA TRP A 654 29.72 20.35 5.38
C TRP A 654 31.11 19.83 5.73
N VAL A 655 32.16 20.58 5.40
CA VAL A 655 33.55 20.25 5.80
C VAL A 655 33.66 20.16 7.31
N LYS A 656 33.10 21.12 8.06
CA LYS A 656 33.11 21.09 9.53
C LYS A 656 32.44 19.83 10.10
N LEU A 657 31.34 19.36 9.50
CA LEU A 657 30.69 18.10 9.88
C LEU A 657 31.60 16.89 9.61
N LEU A 658 32.25 16.86 8.44
CA LEU A 658 33.20 15.80 8.07
C LEU A 658 34.46 15.81 8.96
N GLU A 659 34.95 16.98 9.36
CA GLU A 659 36.07 17.14 10.30
C GLU A 659 35.71 16.60 11.69
N GLU A 660 34.52 16.96 12.20
CA GLU A 660 34.07 16.47 13.50
C GLU A 660 33.86 14.95 13.49
N TYR A 661 33.26 14.44 12.41
CA TYR A 661 33.20 13.00 12.17
C TYR A 661 34.60 12.37 12.13
N GLY A 662 35.56 12.98 11.45
CA GLY A 662 36.94 12.49 11.33
C GLY A 662 37.70 12.41 12.65
N LYS A 663 37.42 13.31 13.60
CA LYS A 663 38.04 13.29 14.94
C LYS A 663 37.61 12.09 15.77
N ASN A 664 36.32 11.75 15.73
CA ASN A 664 35.78 10.62 16.48
C ASN A 664 34.53 10.01 15.79
N PRO A 665 34.72 9.13 14.79
CA PRO A 665 33.62 8.51 14.06
C PRO A 665 32.65 7.76 14.97
N ALA A 666 33.14 7.12 16.04
CA ALA A 666 32.32 6.37 16.97
C ALA A 666 31.32 7.25 17.74
N SER A 667 31.61 8.54 17.92
CA SER A 667 30.67 9.47 18.56
C SER A 667 29.42 9.72 17.74
N SER A 668 29.44 9.47 16.42
CA SER A 668 28.28 9.67 15.55
C SER A 668 27.08 8.80 15.93
N TYR A 669 27.30 7.64 16.56
CA TYR A 669 26.24 6.77 17.08
C TYR A 669 25.49 7.34 18.29
N ASN A 670 25.97 8.45 18.88
CA ASN A 670 25.30 9.09 20.01
C ASN A 670 24.17 10.05 19.57
N TYR A 671 24.04 10.32 18.27
CA TYR A 671 23.07 11.25 17.74
C TYR A 671 21.93 10.51 17.06
N ALA A 672 20.70 10.98 17.27
CA ALA A 672 19.51 10.33 16.74
C ALA A 672 19.46 10.31 15.20
N ASP A 673 19.92 11.38 14.54
CA ASP A 673 19.95 11.52 13.08
C ASP A 673 20.92 12.62 12.65
N VAL A 674 21.11 12.78 11.33
CA VAL A 674 21.95 13.83 10.72
C VAL A 674 21.53 15.22 11.19
N ASN A 675 20.23 15.49 11.38
CA ASN A 675 19.75 16.80 11.83
C ASN A 675 20.11 17.10 13.30
N ALA A 676 20.10 16.09 14.17
CA ALA A 676 20.61 16.20 15.54
C ALA A 676 22.13 16.43 15.57
N PHE A 677 22.88 15.73 14.70
CA PHE A 677 24.32 15.94 14.57
C PHE A 677 24.66 17.35 14.08
N CYS A 678 23.96 17.84 13.04
CA CYS A 678 24.14 19.22 12.55
C CYS A 678 23.94 20.26 13.67
N ARG A 679 22.86 20.14 14.46
CA ARG A 679 22.59 21.09 15.56
C ARG A 679 23.66 21.06 16.63
N TYR A 680 24.19 19.88 16.94
CA TYR A 680 25.28 19.74 17.92
C TYR A 680 26.58 20.40 17.43
N VAL A 681 26.99 20.14 16.19
CA VAL A 681 28.30 20.61 15.67
C VAL A 681 28.27 22.06 15.20
N LEU A 682 27.15 22.48 14.59
CA LEU A 682 27.03 23.76 13.90
C LEU A 682 26.20 24.78 14.69
N GLY A 683 25.35 24.33 15.60
CA GLY A 683 24.30 25.16 16.22
C GLY A 683 23.05 25.25 15.35
N ASP A 684 21.97 25.79 15.93
CA ASP A 684 20.64 25.80 15.29
C ASP A 684 20.60 26.68 14.03
N GLU A 685 21.17 27.89 14.07
CA GLU A 685 21.10 28.83 12.95
C GLU A 685 21.87 28.33 11.72
N ALA A 686 23.06 27.78 11.93
CA ALA A 686 23.86 27.17 10.86
C ALA A 686 23.19 25.91 10.30
N THR A 687 22.49 25.14 11.15
CA THR A 687 21.71 23.98 10.70
C THR A 687 20.53 24.39 9.83
N GLU A 688 19.78 25.44 10.21
CA GLU A 688 18.69 25.93 9.37
C GLU A 688 19.18 26.54 8.06
N TYR A 689 20.32 27.26 8.07
CA TYR A 689 20.98 27.69 6.83
C TYR A 689 21.32 26.52 5.93
N LEU A 690 21.97 25.48 6.46
CA LEU A 690 22.35 24.29 5.70
C LEU A 690 21.14 23.58 5.08
N ARG A 691 20.03 23.50 5.83
CA ARG A 691 18.78 22.92 5.35
C ARG A 691 18.09 23.76 4.29
N ASP A 692 18.17 25.09 4.36
CA ASP A 692 17.61 26.00 3.36
C ASP A 692 18.49 26.13 2.10
N SER A 693 19.81 25.99 2.26
CA SER A 693 20.78 26.02 1.16
C SER A 693 20.84 24.71 0.40
N PHE A 694 20.66 23.57 1.08
CA PHE A 694 20.60 22.28 0.41
C PHE A 694 19.21 22.05 -0.18
N ARG A 695 19.11 21.31 -1.30
CA ARG A 695 17.83 21.13 -2.03
C ARG A 695 17.09 19.84 -1.66
N PHE A 696 17.80 18.83 -1.15
CA PHE A 696 17.24 17.55 -0.74
C PHE A 696 16.95 17.54 0.76
N ARG A 697 15.81 16.99 1.12
CA ARG A 697 15.23 17.05 2.48
C ARG A 697 15.44 15.74 3.22
N ALA A 698 15.47 14.61 2.51
CA ALA A 698 15.57 13.29 3.12
C ALA A 698 16.87 13.09 3.88
N ASP A 699 17.94 13.78 3.50
CA ASP A 699 19.25 13.81 4.17
C ASP A 699 19.12 14.10 5.68
N PHE A 700 18.15 14.94 6.05
CA PHE A 700 17.92 15.38 7.42
C PHE A 700 16.81 14.61 8.14
N LEU A 701 16.26 13.53 7.55
CA LEU A 701 15.06 12.84 8.05
C LEU A 701 15.34 11.36 8.37
N ASN A 702 15.48 11.02 9.65
CA ASN A 702 15.69 9.64 10.14
C ASN A 702 16.90 8.92 9.51
N THR A 703 17.88 9.69 9.04
CA THR A 703 19.11 9.20 8.41
C THR A 703 20.18 9.00 9.47
N ASP A 704 20.83 7.83 9.45
CA ASP A 704 21.94 7.50 10.33
C ASP A 704 23.18 8.38 10.05
N VAL A 705 23.79 8.89 11.11
CA VAL A 705 24.89 9.87 11.01
C VAL A 705 26.15 9.22 10.47
N TYR A 706 26.53 8.06 11.00
CA TYR A 706 27.79 7.39 10.64
C TYR A 706 27.82 7.09 9.14
N SER A 707 26.81 6.36 8.67
CA SER A 707 26.70 5.94 7.27
C SER A 707 26.53 7.12 6.31
N TYR A 708 25.83 8.18 6.73
CA TYR A 708 25.67 9.38 5.91
C TYR A 708 26.96 10.20 5.84
N MET A 709 27.77 10.27 6.89
CA MET A 709 29.08 10.92 6.83
C MET A 709 30.07 10.14 5.93
N GLU A 710 30.02 8.81 5.93
CA GLU A 710 30.76 7.98 4.96
C GLU A 710 30.34 8.31 3.52
N PHE A 711 29.03 8.33 3.25
CA PHE A 711 28.47 8.73 1.96
C PHE A 711 28.89 10.17 1.57
N LEU A 712 28.71 11.14 2.47
CA LEU A 712 28.98 12.54 2.24
C LEU A 712 30.46 12.77 1.91
N LYS A 713 31.38 12.08 2.61
CA LYS A 713 32.81 12.13 2.30
C LYS A 713 33.09 11.75 0.85
N GLN A 714 32.36 10.78 0.31
CA GLN A 714 32.48 10.40 -1.10
C GLN A 714 31.80 11.46 -1.99
N ASP A 715 30.56 11.86 -1.69
CA ASP A 715 29.75 12.79 -2.49
C ASP A 715 30.40 14.17 -2.63
N PHE A 716 30.99 14.67 -1.54
CA PHE A 716 31.69 15.96 -1.49
C PHE A 716 32.89 16.02 -2.46
N ASN A 717 33.52 14.88 -2.76
CA ASN A 717 34.62 14.81 -3.72
C ASN A 717 34.16 14.82 -5.18
N LEU A 718 32.85 14.87 -5.49
CA LEU A 718 32.32 15.01 -6.84
C LEU A 718 32.45 16.45 -7.37
N VAL A 719 33.66 16.99 -7.33
CA VAL A 719 33.99 18.31 -7.89
C VAL A 719 34.39 18.10 -9.35
N ALA A 720 33.41 17.99 -10.25
CA ALA A 720 33.66 17.78 -11.67
C ALA A 720 32.52 18.34 -12.54
N PRO A 721 32.78 18.56 -13.84
CA PRO A 721 31.72 18.86 -14.80
C PRO A 721 30.62 17.79 -14.79
N ILE A 722 29.39 18.26 -14.97
CA ILE A 722 28.19 17.41 -15.06
C ILE A 722 27.93 17.10 -16.53
N TYR A 723 27.67 15.82 -16.82
CA TYR A 723 27.33 15.35 -18.15
C TYR A 723 25.89 14.83 -18.23
N TYR A 724 25.27 15.10 -19.37
CA TYR A 724 23.95 14.61 -19.74
C TYR A 724 24.03 13.77 -21.02
N PRO A 725 23.55 12.52 -21.00
CA PRO A 725 23.37 11.75 -22.23
C PRO A 725 22.32 12.40 -23.14
N HIS A 726 22.60 12.52 -24.43
CA HIS A 726 21.66 13.12 -25.39
C HIS A 726 20.34 12.34 -25.44
N GLN A 727 20.41 11.01 -25.44
CA GLN A 727 19.24 10.13 -25.54
C GLN A 727 18.71 9.67 -24.17
N GLY A 728 19.15 10.29 -23.08
CA GLY A 728 18.77 9.94 -21.71
C GLY A 728 19.60 8.83 -21.08
N LEU A 729 19.63 8.80 -19.75
CA LEU A 729 20.46 7.88 -18.98
C LEU A 729 19.92 6.44 -19.02
N SER A 730 18.62 6.26 -19.31
CA SER A 730 18.01 4.93 -19.49
C SER A 730 18.66 4.12 -20.62
N GLN A 731 19.26 4.79 -21.62
CA GLN A 731 19.92 4.12 -22.75
C GLN A 731 21.07 3.21 -22.31
N ILE A 732 21.71 3.48 -21.18
CA ILE A 732 22.74 2.59 -20.62
C ILE A 732 22.14 1.20 -20.41
N VAL A 733 20.98 1.11 -19.73
CA VAL A 733 20.32 -0.17 -19.48
C VAL A 733 19.75 -0.77 -20.75
N LYS A 734 19.10 0.05 -21.60
CA LYS A 734 18.49 -0.44 -22.84
C LYS A 734 19.52 -1.08 -23.76
N ARG A 735 20.68 -0.44 -23.96
CA ARG A 735 21.75 -0.95 -24.83
C ARG A 735 22.46 -2.16 -24.25
N MET A 736 22.72 -2.19 -22.93
CA MET A 736 23.27 -3.38 -22.26
C MET A 736 22.38 -4.61 -22.46
N LEU A 737 21.08 -4.46 -22.21
CA LEU A 737 20.13 -5.58 -22.36
C LEU A 737 19.88 -5.93 -23.82
N TYR A 738 19.82 -4.95 -24.72
CA TYR A 738 19.78 -5.21 -26.16
C TYR A 738 20.97 -6.09 -26.57
N ASN A 739 22.18 -5.77 -26.10
CA ASN A 739 23.37 -6.56 -26.41
C ASN A 739 23.34 -7.95 -25.78
N ALA A 740 22.93 -8.05 -24.51
CA ALA A 740 22.82 -9.33 -23.81
C ALA A 740 21.80 -10.27 -24.48
N ILE A 741 20.66 -9.75 -24.90
CA ILE A 741 19.56 -10.54 -25.48
C ILE A 741 19.87 -10.90 -26.94
N ASN A 742 20.18 -9.90 -27.77
CA ASN A 742 20.25 -10.11 -29.22
C ASN A 742 21.57 -10.72 -29.68
N PHE A 743 22.69 -10.40 -29.03
CA PHE A 743 24.00 -10.96 -29.41
C PHE A 743 24.42 -12.15 -28.55
N ASN A 744 24.02 -12.15 -27.27
CA ASN A 744 24.43 -13.21 -26.34
C ASN A 744 23.30 -14.19 -25.98
N GLN A 745 22.08 -14.03 -26.49
CA GLN A 745 20.96 -14.96 -26.26
C GLN A 745 20.54 -15.11 -24.78
N VAL A 746 20.80 -14.09 -23.96
CA VAL A 746 20.31 -14.03 -22.57
C VAL A 746 18.78 -13.96 -22.59
N ARG A 747 18.12 -14.71 -21.70
CA ARG A 747 16.65 -14.75 -21.63
C ARG A 747 16.13 -13.69 -20.67
N LEU A 748 15.25 -12.80 -21.15
CA LEU A 748 14.57 -11.78 -20.34
C LEU A 748 13.09 -12.10 -20.26
N TYR A 749 12.56 -12.08 -19.03
CA TYR A 749 11.14 -12.23 -18.73
C TYR A 749 10.67 -10.97 -17.99
N VAL A 750 9.74 -10.22 -18.60
CA VAL A 750 9.11 -9.01 -18.01
C VAL A 750 7.72 -9.36 -17.50
N ASN A 751 7.13 -8.52 -16.65
CA ASN A 751 5.88 -8.81 -15.93
C ASN A 751 5.97 -10.04 -15.00
N GLU A 752 7.15 -10.33 -14.48
CA GLU A 752 7.43 -11.48 -13.61
C GLU A 752 7.85 -11.01 -12.21
N PRO A 753 6.92 -10.50 -11.38
CA PRO A 753 7.20 -10.30 -9.97
C PRO A 753 7.63 -11.62 -9.33
N VAL A 754 8.75 -11.58 -8.62
CA VAL A 754 9.18 -12.67 -7.75
C VAL A 754 8.22 -12.73 -6.55
N VAL A 755 7.70 -13.92 -6.26
CA VAL A 755 6.79 -14.16 -5.14
C VAL A 755 7.45 -15.01 -4.05
N GLU A 756 8.38 -15.89 -4.40
CA GLU A 756 9.02 -16.80 -3.44
C GLU A 756 10.47 -17.14 -3.82
N ILE A 757 11.34 -17.28 -2.82
CA ILE A 757 12.73 -17.73 -2.98
C ILE A 757 13.05 -18.75 -1.87
N ASN A 758 13.29 -20.00 -2.27
CA ASN A 758 13.61 -21.10 -1.37
C ASN A 758 14.96 -21.75 -1.71
N GLU A 759 15.58 -22.32 -0.69
CA GLU A 759 16.69 -23.26 -0.81
C GLU A 759 16.15 -24.68 -1.05
N ASN A 760 16.71 -25.38 -2.03
CA ASN A 760 16.47 -26.80 -2.28
C ASN A 760 17.48 -27.67 -1.50
N ILE A 761 17.16 -28.96 -1.35
CA ILE A 761 18.00 -29.94 -0.61
C ILE A 761 19.43 -30.03 -1.19
N ASP A 762 19.59 -29.87 -2.51
CA ASP A 762 20.87 -29.92 -3.20
C ASP A 762 21.66 -28.59 -3.14
N LYS A 763 21.24 -27.65 -2.28
CA LYS A 763 21.76 -26.28 -2.17
C LYS A 763 21.62 -25.45 -3.46
N SER A 764 20.75 -25.87 -4.39
CA SER A 764 20.24 -25.00 -5.46
C SER A 764 19.09 -24.14 -4.92
N TYR A 765 18.61 -23.21 -5.73
CA TYR A 765 17.49 -22.34 -5.38
C TYR A 765 16.27 -22.65 -6.24
N SER A 766 15.10 -22.58 -5.62
CA SER A 766 13.80 -22.51 -6.28
C SER A 766 13.26 -21.09 -6.15
N VAL A 767 13.17 -20.39 -7.28
CA VAL A 767 12.56 -19.05 -7.38
C VAL A 767 11.21 -19.19 -8.04
N GLU A 768 10.18 -18.59 -7.46
CA GLU A 768 8.85 -18.57 -8.02
C GLU A 768 8.46 -17.13 -8.42
N THR A 769 7.96 -16.97 -9.64
CA THR A 769 7.35 -15.72 -10.13
C THR A 769 5.85 -15.94 -10.33
N MET A 770 5.13 -14.97 -10.90
CA MET A 770 3.72 -15.15 -11.26
C MET A 770 3.51 -16.34 -12.18
N ASN A 771 4.32 -16.48 -13.24
CA ASN A 771 4.08 -17.50 -14.28
C ASN A 771 5.11 -18.64 -14.28
N TYR A 772 6.25 -18.49 -13.60
CA TYR A 772 7.35 -19.44 -13.68
C TYR A 772 7.77 -20.01 -12.33
N LYS A 773 8.23 -21.27 -12.36
CA LYS A 773 8.99 -21.89 -11.28
C LYS A 773 10.40 -22.19 -11.79
N ILE A 774 11.39 -21.54 -11.21
CA ILE A 774 12.75 -21.46 -11.73
C ILE A 774 13.68 -22.21 -10.78
N THR A 775 14.44 -23.17 -11.32
CA THR A 775 15.56 -23.79 -10.60
C THR A 775 16.86 -23.14 -11.06
N CYS A 776 17.69 -22.71 -10.11
CA CYS A 776 18.98 -22.08 -10.39
C CYS A 776 20.05 -22.47 -9.38
N LYS A 777 21.33 -22.41 -9.77
CA LYS A 777 22.48 -22.71 -8.88
C LYS A 777 23.12 -21.44 -8.32
N GLN A 778 23.06 -20.36 -9.09
CA GLN A 778 23.57 -19.04 -8.71
C GLN A 778 22.45 -18.01 -8.85
N LEU A 779 22.29 -17.18 -7.81
CA LEU A 779 21.21 -16.23 -7.70
C LEU A 779 21.75 -14.82 -7.46
N ILE A 780 21.41 -13.89 -8.35
CA ILE A 780 21.76 -12.48 -8.23
C ILE A 780 20.48 -11.70 -7.94
N LEU A 781 20.46 -11.04 -6.78
CA LEU A 781 19.30 -10.32 -6.28
C LEU A 781 19.47 -8.82 -6.52
N ALA A 782 19.01 -8.35 -7.68
CA ALA A 782 18.99 -6.94 -8.05
C ALA A 782 17.66 -6.24 -7.67
N ILE A 783 17.00 -6.74 -6.62
CA ILE A 783 15.73 -6.23 -6.11
C ILE A 783 16.04 -5.19 -5.01
N PRO A 784 15.57 -3.94 -5.10
CA PRO A 784 15.74 -2.98 -4.00
C PRO A 784 14.95 -3.42 -2.76
N PRO A 785 15.32 -3.02 -1.53
CA PRO A 785 14.69 -3.46 -0.27
C PRO A 785 13.16 -3.42 -0.29
N LEU A 786 12.58 -2.35 -0.83
CA LEU A 786 11.13 -2.21 -0.91
C LEU A 786 10.43 -3.26 -1.80
N GLY A 787 11.15 -3.79 -2.79
CA GLY A 787 10.69 -4.84 -3.68
C GLY A 787 10.52 -6.20 -2.99
N TRP A 788 11.07 -6.38 -1.79
CA TRP A 788 10.98 -7.62 -1.01
C TRP A 788 9.70 -7.77 -0.19
N SER A 789 8.89 -6.71 -0.09
CA SER A 789 7.66 -6.68 0.73
C SER A 789 6.75 -7.89 0.52
N ASN A 790 6.62 -8.35 -0.72
CA ASN A 790 5.76 -9.49 -1.10
C ASN A 790 6.54 -10.77 -1.44
N VAL A 791 7.87 -10.77 -1.27
CA VAL A 791 8.72 -11.93 -1.56
C VAL A 791 8.82 -12.80 -0.30
N GLN A 792 8.37 -14.05 -0.41
CA GLN A 792 8.36 -15.03 0.67
C GLN A 792 9.42 -16.12 0.43
N GLY A 793 9.43 -17.14 1.28
CA GLY A 793 10.35 -18.27 1.20
C GLY A 793 11.52 -18.19 2.19
N THR A 794 12.20 -19.31 2.38
CA THR A 794 13.23 -19.48 3.42
C THR A 794 14.39 -18.50 3.25
N VAL A 795 14.91 -18.38 2.02
CA VAL A 795 16.02 -17.47 1.69
C VAL A 795 15.61 -16.01 1.85
N ALA A 796 14.41 -15.66 1.36
CA ALA A 796 13.90 -14.29 1.46
C ALA A 796 13.67 -13.86 2.92
N ASN A 797 13.10 -14.74 3.73
CA ASN A 797 12.84 -14.45 5.14
C ASN A 797 14.13 -14.28 5.94
N GLU A 798 15.14 -15.11 5.67
CA GLU A 798 16.46 -14.98 6.30
C GLU A 798 17.11 -13.63 5.96
N ILE A 799 17.17 -13.26 4.67
CA ILE A 799 17.72 -11.96 4.24
C ILE A 799 17.01 -10.80 4.95
N LYS A 800 15.67 -10.78 4.91
CA LYS A 800 14.84 -9.73 5.53
C LYS A 800 15.01 -9.64 7.06
N SER A 801 15.40 -10.74 7.71
CA SER A 801 15.59 -10.78 9.16
C SER A 801 16.94 -10.21 9.63
N THR A 802 17.88 -9.99 8.70
CA THR A 802 19.22 -9.48 9.06
C THR A 802 19.19 -8.00 9.44
N LYS A 803 20.06 -7.61 10.37
CA LYS A 803 20.25 -6.19 10.74
C LYS A 803 20.65 -5.33 9.55
N TYR A 804 21.43 -5.88 8.62
CA TYR A 804 21.91 -5.21 7.42
C TYR A 804 20.78 -4.88 6.45
N PHE A 805 19.86 -5.81 6.22
CA PHE A 805 18.69 -5.52 5.39
C PHE A 805 17.76 -4.50 6.05
N GLN A 806 17.56 -4.62 7.37
CA GLN A 806 16.69 -3.74 8.14
C GLN A 806 17.25 -2.32 8.30
N SER A 807 18.58 -2.16 8.22
CA SER A 807 19.21 -0.84 8.30
C SER A 807 18.89 0.04 7.12
N ILE A 808 18.47 -0.51 5.97
CA ILE A 808 18.30 0.29 4.75
C ILE A 808 17.01 1.14 4.82
N LEU A 809 17.18 2.44 4.64
CA LEU A 809 16.14 3.46 4.62
C LEU A 809 15.80 3.84 3.16
N PRO A 810 14.62 3.47 2.64
CA PRO A 810 14.18 3.91 1.32
C PRO A 810 13.79 5.40 1.35
N VAL A 811 14.33 6.19 0.43
CA VAL A 811 13.96 7.60 0.25
C VAL A 811 12.82 7.68 -0.76
N ARG A 812 11.67 8.20 -0.30
CA ARG A 812 10.49 8.42 -1.13
C ARG A 812 10.65 9.76 -1.87
N THR A 813 10.27 9.80 -3.13
CA THR A 813 10.43 10.99 -3.98
C THR A 813 9.24 11.16 -4.89
N ILE A 814 8.88 12.40 -5.20
CA ILE A 814 7.95 12.74 -6.27
C ILE A 814 8.61 13.65 -7.30
N ILE A 815 8.25 13.39 -8.56
CA ILE A 815 8.63 14.21 -9.70
C ILE A 815 7.35 14.61 -10.44
N ILE A 816 7.14 15.92 -10.62
CA ILE A 816 6.09 16.49 -11.47
C ILE A 816 6.77 17.28 -12.59
N VAL A 817 6.45 16.91 -13.82
CA VAL A 817 6.94 17.56 -15.04
C VAL A 817 5.78 18.27 -15.71
N ASN A 818 6.02 19.49 -16.17
CA ASN A 818 5.01 20.30 -16.86
C ASN A 818 5.56 20.79 -18.20
N TYR A 819 4.70 20.72 -19.22
CA TYR A 819 4.88 21.36 -20.51
C TYR A 819 4.12 22.68 -20.54
N TRP A 820 4.70 23.68 -21.17
CA TRP A 820 4.18 25.04 -21.15
C TRP A 820 3.99 25.58 -22.57
N SER A 821 3.01 26.47 -22.73
CA SER A 821 2.76 27.20 -23.97
C SER A 821 3.91 28.11 -24.38
N ASN A 822 4.64 28.60 -23.40
CA ASN A 822 5.73 29.56 -23.55
C ASN A 822 6.76 29.34 -22.43
N ARG A 823 8.00 29.75 -22.68
CA ARG A 823 9.10 29.72 -21.71
C ARG A 823 9.00 30.90 -20.75
N TRP A 824 7.97 30.92 -19.92
CA TRP A 824 7.68 32.04 -19.02
C TRP A 824 8.84 32.40 -18.09
N TRP A 825 9.72 31.44 -17.76
CA TRP A 825 10.94 31.69 -16.96
C TRP A 825 11.95 32.60 -17.66
N GLU A 826 11.97 32.67 -18.99
CA GLU A 826 12.84 33.59 -19.75
C GLU A 826 12.33 35.05 -19.69
N ASN A 827 11.13 35.28 -19.14
CA ASN A 827 10.54 36.60 -18.99
C ASN A 827 10.81 37.24 -17.62
N SER A 828 11.53 36.56 -16.72
CA SER A 828 11.85 37.14 -15.42
C SER A 828 12.79 38.35 -15.58
N ILE A 829 12.34 39.48 -15.05
CA ILE A 829 13.11 40.72 -14.99
C ILE A 829 13.94 40.75 -13.70
N LEU A 830 13.42 40.16 -12.61
CA LEU A 830 14.10 40.14 -11.31
C LEU A 830 15.31 39.20 -11.28
N PHE A 831 15.23 38.06 -11.98
CA PHE A 831 16.22 36.99 -11.86
C PHE A 831 16.96 36.71 -13.17
N GLY A 832 16.64 37.43 -14.24
CA GLY A 832 17.22 37.25 -15.56
C GLY A 832 16.65 36.05 -16.33
N LYS A 833 17.13 35.86 -17.56
CA LYS A 833 16.55 34.89 -18.52
C LYS A 833 17.08 33.45 -18.37
N TYR A 834 18.19 33.28 -17.66
CA TYR A 834 18.97 32.05 -17.63
C TYR A 834 18.85 31.31 -16.30
N ILE A 835 17.62 31.18 -15.80
CA ILE A 835 17.32 30.40 -14.60
C ILE A 835 17.28 28.93 -14.99
N ASP A 836 18.20 28.14 -14.45
CA ASP A 836 18.22 26.68 -14.68
C ASP A 836 17.51 25.92 -13.58
N ARG A 837 17.57 26.45 -12.36
CA ARG A 837 17.10 25.79 -11.15
C ARG A 837 16.54 26.80 -10.18
N ALA A 838 15.58 26.34 -9.38
CA ALA A 838 15.17 27.08 -8.20
C ALA A 838 14.73 26.14 -7.08
N TRP A 839 14.77 26.59 -5.83
CA TRP A 839 14.20 25.82 -4.71
C TRP A 839 13.74 26.71 -3.57
N THR A 840 12.91 26.12 -2.71
CA THR A 840 12.41 26.76 -1.49
C THR A 840 11.99 25.71 -0.45
N ARG A 841 12.05 26.08 0.83
CA ARG A 841 11.39 25.33 1.93
C ARG A 841 10.06 25.96 2.38
N GLN A 842 9.66 27.08 1.78
CA GLN A 842 8.47 27.84 2.20
C GLN A 842 7.17 27.33 1.58
N ASN A 843 7.26 26.51 0.54
CA ASN A 843 6.12 25.85 -0.08
C ASN A 843 6.56 24.50 -0.66
N CYS A 844 5.60 23.75 -1.20
CA CYS A 844 5.84 22.39 -1.65
C CYS A 844 6.38 22.24 -3.07
N ILE A 845 6.72 23.33 -3.77
CA ILE A 845 7.51 23.20 -5.03
C ILE A 845 8.84 22.50 -4.74
N SER A 846 9.41 22.72 -3.54
CA SER A 846 10.65 22.14 -3.03
C SER A 846 11.85 22.46 -3.92
N PHE A 847 11.97 21.85 -5.10
CA PHE A 847 13.03 22.07 -6.09
C PHE A 847 12.47 21.96 -7.52
N ILE A 848 12.84 22.90 -8.37
CA ILE A 848 12.56 22.94 -9.81
C ILE A 848 13.85 22.88 -10.61
N GLU A 849 13.82 22.13 -11.71
CA GLU A 849 14.84 22.13 -12.74
C GLU A 849 14.22 22.42 -14.11
N ILE A 850 14.69 23.47 -14.77
CA ILE A 850 14.17 23.95 -16.05
C ILE A 850 14.89 23.20 -17.17
N LEU A 851 14.36 22.02 -17.49
CA LEU A 851 14.95 21.10 -18.47
C LEU A 851 15.17 21.75 -19.83
N SER A 852 14.31 22.68 -20.25
CA SER A 852 14.46 23.42 -21.51
C SER A 852 15.57 24.48 -21.53
N GLN A 853 16.33 24.67 -20.45
CA GLN A 853 17.62 25.38 -20.56
C GLN A 853 18.71 24.49 -21.15
N HIS A 854 18.54 23.17 -21.10
CA HIS A 854 19.51 22.25 -21.66
C HIS A 854 19.45 22.31 -23.19
N PRO A 855 20.58 22.42 -23.91
CA PRO A 855 20.59 22.58 -25.36
C PRO A 855 19.76 21.52 -26.10
N ALA A 856 19.84 20.26 -25.65
CA ALA A 856 19.13 19.13 -26.27
C ALA A 856 17.61 19.12 -26.03
N LYS A 857 17.09 19.96 -25.13
CA LYS A 857 15.67 20.01 -24.73
C LYS A 857 15.04 21.39 -24.86
N ARG A 858 15.74 22.33 -25.51
CA ARG A 858 15.36 23.74 -25.57
C ARG A 858 13.98 23.97 -26.20
N ASP A 859 13.65 23.17 -27.19
CA ASP A 859 12.39 23.31 -27.96
C ASP A 859 11.19 22.63 -27.30
N MET A 860 11.37 21.98 -26.13
CA MET A 860 10.32 21.21 -25.46
C MET A 860 9.43 22.06 -24.53
N ASN A 861 9.84 23.27 -24.17
CA ASN A 861 9.20 24.13 -23.17
C ASN A 861 8.75 23.37 -21.91
N VAL A 862 9.69 22.65 -21.30
CA VAL A 862 9.40 21.69 -20.23
C VAL A 862 10.21 21.98 -18.97
N THR A 863 9.56 21.83 -17.82
CA THR A 863 10.18 21.94 -16.49
C THR A 863 9.94 20.67 -15.71
N LYS A 864 10.94 20.23 -14.94
CA LYS A 864 10.73 19.38 -13.78
C LYS A 864 10.34 20.30 -12.62
N THR A 865 9.06 20.65 -12.59
CA THR A 865 8.51 21.69 -11.72
C THR A 865 8.59 21.33 -10.24
N VAL A 866 8.35 20.08 -9.91
CA VAL A 866 8.48 19.56 -8.55
C VAL A 866 9.44 18.38 -8.59
N TYR A 867 10.47 18.46 -7.77
CA TYR A 867 11.33 17.34 -7.42
C TYR A 867 11.54 17.37 -5.91
N ASP A 868 10.76 16.57 -5.19
CA ASP A 868 10.77 16.56 -3.73
C ASP A 868 11.02 15.16 -3.19
N ASP A 869 11.79 15.08 -2.11
CA ASP A 869 12.13 13.88 -1.34
C ASP A 869 11.75 14.02 0.15
N GLY A 870 11.10 15.13 0.52
CA GLY A 870 10.79 15.48 1.89
C GLY A 870 9.31 15.39 2.28
N LEU A 871 8.91 16.31 3.15
CA LEU A 871 7.58 16.33 3.77
C LEU A 871 6.44 16.57 2.77
N CYS A 872 6.70 17.20 1.62
CA CYS A 872 5.66 17.52 0.64
C CYS A 872 5.34 16.35 -0.31
N VAL A 873 6.14 15.28 -0.31
CA VAL A 873 5.86 14.07 -1.11
C VAL A 873 4.47 13.49 -0.79
N GLY A 874 4.07 13.49 0.49
CA GLY A 874 2.75 13.03 0.92
C GLY A 874 1.62 13.90 0.34
N MET A 875 1.75 15.22 0.50
CA MET A 875 0.78 16.19 -0.03
C MET A 875 0.58 16.03 -1.55
N TRP A 876 1.68 15.96 -2.31
CA TRP A 876 1.58 15.79 -3.76
C TRP A 876 0.98 14.44 -4.15
N SER A 877 1.33 13.38 -3.43
CA SER A 877 0.72 12.05 -3.62
C SER A 877 -0.80 12.10 -3.42
N ASP A 878 -1.25 12.79 -2.39
CA ASP A 878 -2.67 12.92 -2.07
C ASP A 878 -3.40 13.75 -3.13
N LEU A 879 -2.78 14.83 -3.62
CA LEU A 879 -3.34 15.65 -4.70
C LEU A 879 -3.45 14.88 -6.02
N ILE A 880 -2.43 14.08 -6.37
CA ILE A 880 -2.44 13.24 -7.58
C ILE A 880 -3.49 12.13 -7.48
N ALA A 881 -3.73 11.59 -6.29
CA ALA A 881 -4.72 10.53 -6.08
C ALA A 881 -6.17 11.02 -6.15
N ARG A 882 -6.42 12.33 -6.09
CA ARG A 882 -7.77 12.90 -6.25
C ARG A 882 -8.19 12.85 -7.72
N ASN A 883 -9.48 12.65 -7.95
CA ASN A 883 -10.05 12.51 -9.30
C ASN A 883 -9.91 13.77 -10.19
N SER A 884 -9.50 14.93 -9.64
CA SER A 884 -9.27 16.15 -10.41
C SER A 884 -7.79 16.49 -10.45
N GLN A 885 -7.19 16.47 -11.64
CA GLN A 885 -5.86 17.05 -11.86
C GLN A 885 -5.85 18.56 -11.59
N ASP A 886 -7.01 19.23 -11.57
CA ASP A 886 -7.10 20.67 -11.40
C ASP A 886 -6.58 21.10 -10.02
N ASP A 887 -6.93 20.40 -8.94
CA ASP A 887 -6.47 20.74 -7.57
C ASP A 887 -4.93 20.73 -7.48
N MET A 888 -4.31 19.73 -8.10
CA MET A 888 -2.86 19.59 -8.17
C MET A 888 -2.23 20.71 -9.00
N VAL A 889 -2.83 21.05 -10.14
CA VAL A 889 -2.36 22.15 -11.01
C VAL A 889 -2.52 23.51 -10.33
N GLU A 890 -3.63 23.76 -9.62
CA GLU A 890 -3.83 25.02 -8.90
C GLU A 890 -2.83 25.18 -7.75
N GLU A 891 -2.58 24.12 -6.98
CA GLU A 891 -1.54 24.15 -5.94
C GLU A 891 -0.14 24.36 -6.52
N LEU A 892 0.15 23.74 -7.67
CA LEU A 892 1.40 23.94 -8.41
C LEU A 892 1.56 25.38 -8.90
N LEU A 893 0.52 25.96 -9.50
CA LEU A 893 0.53 27.36 -9.96
C LEU A 893 0.66 28.34 -8.78
N ARG A 894 -0.02 28.06 -7.66
CA ARG A 894 0.11 28.85 -6.43
C ARG A 894 1.54 28.81 -5.89
N GLY A 895 2.15 27.62 -5.83
CA GLY A 895 3.53 27.44 -5.40
C GLY A 895 4.54 28.16 -6.32
N LEU A 896 4.36 28.04 -7.64
CA LEU A 896 5.19 28.70 -8.64
C LEU A 896 5.08 30.22 -8.59
N LYS A 897 3.87 30.78 -8.47
CA LYS A 897 3.67 32.24 -8.26
C LYS A 897 4.35 32.74 -6.99
N GLY A 898 4.47 31.87 -5.98
CA GLY A 898 5.24 32.16 -4.78
C GLY A 898 6.76 32.22 -5.02
N LEU A 899 7.28 31.51 -6.03
CA LEU A 899 8.71 31.43 -6.33
C LEU A 899 9.16 32.39 -7.45
N PHE A 900 8.29 32.64 -8.43
CA PHE A 900 8.51 33.55 -9.55
C PHE A 900 7.42 34.62 -9.53
N THR A 901 7.67 35.69 -8.78
CA THR A 901 6.66 36.71 -8.47
C THR A 901 6.48 37.77 -9.57
N ASP A 902 7.41 37.84 -10.52
CA ASP A 902 7.50 38.86 -11.56
C ASP A 902 7.09 38.38 -12.95
N VAL A 903 6.66 37.13 -13.07
CA VAL A 903 6.28 36.52 -14.35
C VAL A 903 4.85 36.01 -14.32
N GLU A 904 4.16 36.12 -15.45
CA GLU A 904 2.87 35.48 -15.63
C GLU A 904 3.07 34.02 -16.03
N ILE A 905 2.55 33.11 -15.21
CA ILE A 905 2.66 31.66 -15.41
C ILE A 905 1.31 31.16 -15.90
N SER A 906 1.27 30.75 -17.16
CA SER A 906 0.09 30.14 -17.77
C SER A 906 -0.18 28.76 -17.18
N ARG A 907 -1.38 28.22 -17.41
CA ARG A 907 -1.68 26.83 -17.04
C ARG A 907 -0.81 25.87 -17.87
N PRO A 908 -0.26 24.79 -17.29
CA PRO A 908 0.50 23.82 -18.07
C PRO A 908 -0.37 23.16 -19.13
N ILE A 909 0.18 22.95 -20.32
CA ILE A 909 -0.50 22.24 -21.42
C ILE A 909 -0.64 20.75 -21.07
N LYS A 910 0.38 20.22 -20.41
CA LYS A 910 0.47 18.80 -20.06
C LYS A 910 1.26 18.65 -18.77
N THR A 911 0.79 17.76 -17.91
CA THR A 911 1.42 17.44 -16.63
C THR A 911 1.64 15.95 -16.53
N LEU A 912 2.88 15.56 -16.23
CA LEU A 912 3.28 14.18 -16.04
C LEU A 912 3.83 14.00 -14.62
N THR A 913 3.49 12.88 -13.99
CA THR A 913 3.84 12.65 -12.58
C THR A 913 4.47 11.28 -12.37
N LYS A 914 5.48 11.20 -11.50
CA LYS A 914 6.05 9.93 -11.04
C LYS A 914 6.32 9.99 -9.55
N ILE A 915 5.78 9.02 -8.82
CA ILE A 915 6.10 8.79 -7.41
C ILE A 915 7.05 7.60 -7.35
N TRP A 916 8.24 7.83 -6.83
CA TRP A 916 9.18 6.79 -6.48
C TRP A 916 9.02 6.45 -5.01
N PRO A 917 8.51 5.26 -4.67
CA PRO A 917 8.42 4.86 -3.27
C PRO A 917 9.80 4.57 -2.64
N SER A 918 10.85 4.48 -3.48
CA SER A 918 12.24 4.24 -3.08
C SER A 918 13.19 4.71 -4.19
N ALA A 919 13.36 6.03 -4.35
CA ALA A 919 14.20 6.61 -5.41
C ALA A 919 15.69 6.33 -5.20
N TRP A 920 16.15 6.39 -3.95
CA TRP A 920 17.50 6.00 -3.51
C TRP A 920 17.42 5.53 -2.05
N HIS A 921 18.56 5.20 -1.43
CA HIS A 921 18.57 4.62 -0.09
C HIS A 921 19.67 5.19 0.82
N PHE A 922 19.31 5.50 2.06
CA PHE A 922 20.29 5.71 3.13
C PHE A 922 20.22 4.58 4.14
N GLN A 923 20.86 4.73 5.30
CA GLN A 923 20.56 3.88 6.45
C GLN A 923 19.66 4.59 7.46
N ARG A 924 18.82 3.82 8.15
CA ARG A 924 17.94 4.28 9.22
C ARG A 924 18.77 4.67 10.42
N SER A 925 18.40 5.77 11.06
CA SER A 925 18.89 6.19 12.37
C SER A 925 19.16 5.03 13.33
N ASN A 926 20.34 5.05 13.97
CA ASN A 926 20.80 4.05 14.93
C ASN A 926 20.93 2.63 14.33
N SER A 927 21.30 2.51 13.06
CA SER A 927 21.50 1.19 12.44
C SER A 927 22.68 0.43 13.02
N ASN A 928 23.70 1.13 13.51
CA ASN A 928 24.97 0.57 13.97
C ASN A 928 25.58 -0.39 12.93
N VAL A 929 25.51 0.01 11.66
CA VAL A 929 26.02 -0.72 10.49
C VAL A 929 26.76 0.27 9.61
N THR A 930 28.03 0.00 9.31
CA THR A 930 28.80 0.83 8.37
C THR A 930 28.42 0.53 6.92
N ASN A 931 28.72 1.44 5.99
CA ASN A 931 28.44 1.18 4.57
C ASN A 931 29.27 0.02 4.03
N THR A 932 30.52 -0.11 4.47
CA THR A 932 31.39 -1.24 4.13
C THR A 932 30.85 -2.57 4.66
N GLU A 933 30.36 -2.60 5.90
CA GLU A 933 29.74 -3.81 6.46
C GLU A 933 28.51 -4.25 5.67
N LEU A 934 27.64 -3.29 5.30
CA LEU A 934 26.47 -3.55 4.47
C LEU A 934 26.86 -4.11 3.10
N MET A 935 27.86 -3.52 2.44
CA MET A 935 28.34 -3.98 1.14
C MET A 935 28.94 -5.38 1.22
N ASN A 936 29.77 -5.65 2.23
CA ASN A 936 30.37 -6.98 2.45
C ASN A 936 29.31 -8.04 2.71
N TRP A 937 28.30 -7.71 3.53
CA TRP A 937 27.15 -8.57 3.75
C TRP A 937 26.40 -8.85 2.45
N ALA A 938 26.18 -7.84 1.60
CA ALA A 938 25.45 -8.02 0.34
C ALA A 938 26.14 -8.99 -0.64
N LEU A 939 27.48 -9.10 -0.62
CA LEU A 939 28.23 -10.06 -1.43
C LEU A 939 28.10 -11.51 -0.93
N LYS A 940 27.77 -11.71 0.35
CA LYS A 940 27.55 -13.01 0.97
C LYS A 940 26.48 -12.92 2.08
N PRO A 941 25.20 -12.76 1.71
CA PRO A 941 24.14 -12.41 2.67
C PRO A 941 23.78 -13.53 3.65
N ILE A 942 24.11 -14.78 3.29
CA ILE A 942 23.79 -15.97 4.07
C ILE A 942 25.08 -16.79 4.22
N GLY A 943 25.56 -16.91 5.47
CA GLY A 943 26.89 -17.43 5.78
C GLY A 943 27.10 -18.90 5.38
N ARG A 944 26.04 -19.72 5.39
CA ARG A 944 26.09 -21.16 5.07
C ARG A 944 26.31 -21.47 3.58
N PHE A 945 26.04 -20.52 2.69
CA PHE A 945 26.27 -20.69 1.27
C PHE A 945 27.72 -20.40 0.89
N ALA A 946 28.17 -21.04 -0.19
CA ALA A 946 29.46 -20.70 -0.78
C ALA A 946 29.40 -19.26 -1.33
N LYS A 947 30.55 -18.57 -1.33
CA LYS A 947 30.69 -17.17 -1.78
C LYS A 947 30.14 -16.93 -3.19
N THR A 948 30.08 -17.97 -4.02
CA THR A 948 29.67 -17.91 -5.43
C THR A 948 28.18 -18.18 -5.68
N GLN A 949 27.36 -18.42 -4.65
CA GLN A 949 25.98 -18.87 -4.84
C GLN A 949 24.94 -17.75 -4.86
N ILE A 950 25.10 -16.70 -4.05
CA ILE A 950 24.08 -15.65 -3.89
C ILE A 950 24.69 -14.29 -3.56
N SER A 951 24.28 -13.23 -4.25
CA SER A 951 24.59 -11.83 -3.90
C SER A 951 23.37 -10.93 -4.02
N LEU A 952 23.36 -9.85 -3.26
CA LEU A 952 22.48 -8.69 -3.46
C LEU A 952 23.29 -7.60 -4.14
N VAL A 953 22.72 -7.00 -5.19
CA VAL A 953 23.41 -5.99 -6.00
C VAL A 953 22.50 -4.81 -6.28
N GLY A 954 23.11 -3.64 -6.39
CA GLY A 954 22.41 -2.39 -6.63
C GLY A 954 22.82 -1.31 -5.64
N GLU A 955 22.39 -0.09 -5.93
CA GLU A 955 22.74 1.09 -5.14
C GLU A 955 22.30 0.97 -3.66
N ALA A 956 21.20 0.28 -3.38
CA ALA A 956 20.73 0.06 -2.01
C ALA A 956 21.71 -0.73 -1.12
N TYR A 957 22.59 -1.50 -1.75
CA TYR A 957 23.54 -2.40 -1.09
C TYR A 957 24.98 -1.89 -1.20
N ASN A 958 25.16 -0.68 -1.73
CA ASN A 958 26.42 0.05 -1.82
C ASN A 958 26.14 1.54 -1.59
N ILE A 959 25.85 1.89 -0.33
CA ILE A 959 25.30 3.19 0.07
C ILE A 959 26.35 4.32 0.00
N ASP A 960 27.63 4.00 -0.10
CA ASP A 960 28.72 4.98 -0.26
C ASP A 960 28.51 5.95 -1.43
N ARG A 961 27.68 5.56 -2.40
CA ARG A 961 27.29 6.38 -3.55
C ARG A 961 25.78 6.35 -3.80
N SER A 962 25.00 6.34 -2.72
CA SER A 962 23.53 6.39 -2.77
C SER A 962 23.02 7.48 -3.73
N GLY A 963 21.94 7.18 -4.44
CA GLY A 963 21.35 8.10 -5.43
C GLY A 963 22.09 8.17 -6.77
N TRP A 964 23.25 7.53 -6.92
CA TRP A 964 24.02 7.51 -8.16
C TRP A 964 24.03 6.13 -8.83
N ILE A 965 24.08 6.14 -10.17
CA ILE A 965 24.28 4.94 -10.98
C ILE A 965 25.63 4.25 -10.68
N ASP A 966 26.63 5.03 -10.27
CA ASP A 966 27.98 4.57 -9.91
C ASP A 966 27.95 3.49 -8.81
N ALA A 967 27.18 3.70 -7.73
CA ALA A 967 27.00 2.71 -6.66
C ALA A 967 26.55 1.35 -7.18
N ALA A 968 25.56 1.36 -8.08
CA ALA A 968 24.98 0.14 -8.61
C ALA A 968 25.93 -0.60 -9.55
N ILE A 969 26.73 0.12 -10.35
CA ILE A 969 27.74 -0.51 -11.21
C ILE A 969 28.89 -1.05 -10.36
N LYS A 970 29.39 -0.31 -9.37
CA LYS A 970 30.43 -0.80 -8.45
C LYS A 970 29.97 -2.05 -7.67
N SER A 971 28.75 -2.04 -7.14
CA SER A 971 28.12 -3.21 -6.50
C SER A 971 28.08 -4.41 -7.44
N SER A 972 27.72 -4.20 -8.71
CA SER A 972 27.71 -5.27 -9.71
C SER A 972 29.10 -5.80 -10.07
N LEU A 973 30.11 -4.94 -10.15
CA LEU A 973 31.50 -5.33 -10.40
C LEU A 973 32.07 -6.15 -9.23
N ALA A 974 31.78 -5.75 -7.99
CA ALA A 974 32.16 -6.51 -6.80
C ALA A 974 31.52 -7.91 -6.79
N SER A 975 30.24 -8.04 -7.19
CA SER A 975 29.59 -9.34 -7.38
C SER A 975 30.23 -10.17 -8.50
N LEU A 976 30.53 -9.57 -9.67
CA LEU A 976 31.21 -10.24 -10.78
C LEU A 976 32.59 -10.79 -10.37
N TYR A 977 33.38 -9.99 -9.67
CA TYR A 977 34.70 -10.38 -9.16
C TYR A 977 34.57 -11.51 -8.12
N SER A 978 33.74 -11.30 -7.09
CA SER A 978 33.60 -12.22 -5.96
C SER A 978 32.91 -13.56 -6.30
N GLN A 979 31.98 -13.58 -7.25
CA GLN A 979 31.12 -14.75 -7.51
C GLN A 979 31.42 -15.48 -8.80
N PHE A 980 32.01 -14.79 -9.79
CA PHE A 980 32.20 -15.33 -11.14
C PHE A 980 33.66 -15.38 -11.59
N ASN A 981 34.60 -15.04 -10.71
CA ASN A 981 36.04 -14.94 -10.98
C ASN A 981 36.34 -14.03 -12.18
N PHE A 982 35.67 -12.88 -12.27
CA PHE A 982 36.05 -11.85 -13.24
C PHE A 982 37.40 -11.26 -12.86
N ASN A 983 38.16 -10.82 -13.86
CA ASN A 983 39.44 -10.15 -13.63
C ASN A 983 39.24 -8.91 -12.76
N ASN A 984 40.25 -8.60 -11.94
CA ASN A 984 40.28 -7.32 -11.26
C ASN A 984 40.26 -6.19 -12.30
N VAL A 985 39.32 -5.27 -12.18
CA VAL A 985 39.24 -4.08 -13.04
C VAL A 985 39.56 -2.86 -12.20
N CYS A 986 40.53 -2.08 -12.66
CA CYS A 986 40.96 -0.84 -12.04
C CYS A 986 40.60 0.36 -12.93
N TYR A 987 39.98 1.37 -12.33
CA TYR A 987 39.58 2.62 -12.96
C TYR A 987 40.33 3.76 -12.29
N GLN A 988 40.99 4.60 -13.09
CA GLN A 988 41.79 5.72 -12.56
C GLN A 988 40.88 6.91 -12.21
N ASN A 989 41.34 7.75 -11.28
CA ASN A 989 40.72 9.03 -10.92
C ASN A 989 39.26 8.92 -10.46
N ASP A 990 38.96 7.92 -9.65
CA ASP A 990 37.67 7.77 -9.02
C ASP A 990 37.55 8.72 -7.82
N ALA A 991 36.59 9.64 -7.90
CA ALA A 991 36.39 10.65 -6.86
C ALA A 991 35.96 10.08 -5.51
N ALA A 992 35.36 8.89 -5.49
CA ALA A 992 34.89 8.29 -4.24
C ALA A 992 36.06 8.06 -3.30
N ILE A 993 37.04 7.33 -3.78
CA ILE A 993 38.18 6.90 -2.99
C ILE A 993 39.39 7.81 -3.13
N ASN A 994 39.24 8.95 -3.82
CA ASN A 994 40.33 9.88 -4.12
C ASN A 994 41.55 9.16 -4.71
N GLY A 995 41.32 8.33 -5.73
CA GLY A 995 42.34 7.41 -6.26
C GLY A 995 41.81 6.40 -7.28
N ASN A 996 42.43 5.22 -7.33
CA ASN A 996 42.12 4.20 -8.32
C ASN A 996 41.11 3.19 -7.79
N TYR A 997 39.94 3.10 -8.42
CA TYR A 997 38.92 2.14 -8.04
C TYR A 997 39.27 0.78 -8.63
N CYS A 998 39.78 -0.12 -7.80
CA CYS A 998 40.04 -1.51 -8.15
C CYS A 998 39.03 -2.42 -7.47
N THR A 999 38.42 -3.32 -8.22
CA THR A 999 37.43 -4.27 -7.68
C THR A 999 37.98 -5.15 -6.56
N GLU A 1000 39.27 -5.50 -6.59
CA GLU A 1000 39.91 -6.30 -5.54
C GLU A 1000 40.01 -5.58 -4.20
N ASN A 1001 40.11 -4.25 -4.20
CA ASN A 1001 40.21 -3.46 -2.97
C ASN A 1001 38.84 -3.33 -2.27
N PHE A 1002 37.77 -3.81 -2.92
CA PHE A 1002 36.38 -3.66 -2.53
C PHE A 1002 35.70 -4.99 -2.14
N VAL A 1003 36.41 -6.12 -2.20
CA VAL A 1003 35.92 -7.50 -1.96
C VAL A 1003 36.85 -8.24 -1.02
#